data_AF-A0A7V2PEN9-F1
#
_entry.id   AF-A0A7V2PEN9-F1
#
_cell.length_a   1.000
_cell.length_b   1.000
_cell.length_c   1.000
_cell.angle_alpha   90.00
_cell.angle_beta   90.00
_cell.angle_gamma   90.00
#
_symmetry.space_group_name_H-M   'P 1'
#
loop_
_entity.id
_entity.type
_entity.pdbx_description
1 polymer ?
#
loop_
_entity_poly.entity_id
_entity_poly.type
_entity_poly.pdbx_seq_one_letter_code
_entity_poly.pdbx_strand_id
1 'polypeptide(L)'
;MTLVTHLSQLETAGLIRVAQVEPELEYLFRHTLVREAAYSSLLTTDRKRLHFAVGEAVERMYPDRLSSREIAATLARHFREAGDDQRALRYYTLAGEAALASYANQEAESHHRSALELARSEGERAALLSGLGEALFAQSRYDEAIQTWREGISLYQSIGPEAYSGTARLYARSARAAWHAGDTPSGLKLCQEGLEAVADAPESHEVALLVHEAGRAYFFNGLPEEAESLCRRALEMAEHLGTLEVQADALATIGVLPNQSDEVALEALTRAVEIAESAGLLHIAHRAHHNLGVKKSDLLGDPHSARDHYLQAVEFARKRGVPYEEFFSLLNVLTVSLGMGELAFVEENLPKVKQLVSIISDPAPAQLNLRGIEVELMINRGQWKEALQLLRTSQTEAQERGDLQNLLSNSVGIANVITELDRLGEPVDWSEAEAVLVTAIEISDRGVGGRVWPRCLSSIVHARQGAFQDARLLLTEAQEAAGPSLTMWDEGSLKFAEAELAYAETRWSDALAAYEAVAGIAARLEMRPWWASMLKLWADVYISRGEPTDLERAQALLREALSAYEDMGLSYFSGLVEERLRVARAKTYDQAIAHQQISQEMAQARKIQESFLPEEIPSLMGWQLSAILEPARETSGDYYDFIPLPNGHVGIVVADVADKGAAAALYMTSSRTLLRSYAVEYPSRPELVLSHVNQRILTETHAGLFVTIFYGILDPISGKLIYCNAGHNPPYVLSSQEDGAVHALQKTGMALGIAEGGTWDQREVMIAPGDVLIMYTDGLTEAQNEQELFFSEERVEKTAQANLGRSAQEIQEAMLEEVHGFVGDAPQSDDLTLVILKRDVLLA
;
A
#
# COMPACT_ATOMS: atom_id res chain seq x y z
N MET A 1 -34.44 68.24 -51.26
CA MET A 1 -33.91 69.33 -50.41
C MET A 1 -32.62 68.84 -49.79
N THR A 2 -31.59 69.68 -49.68
CA THR A 2 -30.26 69.25 -49.25
C THR A 2 -30.22 69.03 -47.73
N LEU A 3 -29.33 68.14 -47.24
CA LEU A 3 -29.15 67.86 -45.81
C LEU A 3 -29.01 69.14 -44.96
N VAL A 4 -28.32 70.14 -45.51
CA VAL A 4 -28.13 71.48 -44.92
C VAL A 4 -29.47 72.18 -44.64
N THR A 5 -30.47 72.02 -45.51
CA THR A 5 -31.80 72.63 -45.30
C THR A 5 -32.55 71.94 -44.15
N HIS A 6 -32.46 70.61 -44.02
CA HIS A 6 -33.08 69.88 -42.91
C HIS A 6 -32.38 70.16 -41.58
N LEU A 7 -31.04 70.21 -41.56
CA LEU A 7 -30.29 70.55 -40.34
C LEU A 7 -30.63 71.97 -39.87
N SER A 8 -30.70 72.93 -40.80
CA SER A 8 -31.10 74.30 -40.48
C SER A 8 -32.53 74.39 -39.93
N GLN A 9 -33.47 73.58 -40.43
CA GLN A 9 -34.83 73.50 -39.88
C GLN A 9 -34.85 72.89 -38.46
N LEU A 10 -34.09 71.82 -38.21
CA LEU A 10 -33.99 71.19 -36.89
C LEU A 10 -33.31 72.11 -35.86
N GLU A 11 -32.32 72.89 -36.28
CA GLU A 11 -31.65 73.90 -35.45
C GLU A 11 -32.62 75.05 -35.12
N THR A 12 -33.36 75.55 -36.12
CA THR A 12 -34.37 76.61 -35.92
C THR A 12 -35.51 76.14 -35.00
N ALA A 13 -35.85 74.86 -35.04
CA ALA A 13 -36.82 74.24 -34.13
C ALA A 13 -36.27 73.97 -32.71
N GLY A 14 -34.99 74.27 -32.43
CA GLY A 14 -34.36 74.08 -31.13
C GLY A 14 -34.05 72.63 -30.75
N LEU A 15 -34.21 71.71 -31.71
CA LEU A 15 -34.03 70.27 -31.53
C LEU A 15 -32.54 69.85 -31.56
N ILE A 16 -31.72 70.64 -32.24
CA ILE A 16 -30.25 70.52 -32.25
C ILE A 16 -29.63 71.90 -31.99
N ARG A 17 -28.36 71.94 -31.58
CA ARG A 17 -27.55 73.17 -31.47
C ARG A 17 -26.15 72.92 -32.01
N VAL A 18 -25.55 73.91 -32.66
CA VAL A 18 -24.15 73.85 -33.12
C VAL A 18 -23.23 73.85 -31.91
N ALA A 19 -22.37 72.84 -31.80
CA ALA A 19 -21.47 72.67 -30.65
C ALA A 19 -20.13 73.40 -30.86
N GLN A 20 -19.54 73.35 -32.07
CA GLN A 20 -18.30 74.07 -32.41
C GLN A 20 -18.11 74.16 -33.93
N VAL A 21 -17.27 75.12 -34.40
CA VAL A 21 -17.00 75.37 -35.83
C VAL A 21 -15.52 75.16 -36.16
N GLU A 22 -15.30 74.06 -36.87
CA GLU A 22 -14.14 73.61 -37.66
C GLU A 22 -12.90 72.98 -36.99
N PRO A 23 -12.42 71.84 -37.57
CA PRO A 23 -12.59 71.48 -38.99
C PRO A 23 -13.90 70.76 -39.38
N GLU A 24 -14.80 70.37 -38.48
CA GLU A 24 -16.15 69.88 -38.84
C GLU A 24 -17.25 70.45 -37.91
N LEU A 25 -18.45 70.68 -38.45
CA LEU A 25 -19.64 71.10 -37.69
C LEU A 25 -20.16 69.92 -36.86
N GLU A 26 -19.99 69.98 -35.54
CA GLU A 26 -20.49 68.94 -34.64
C GLU A 26 -21.88 69.33 -34.08
N TYR A 27 -22.88 68.46 -34.30
CA TYR A 27 -24.26 68.65 -33.83
C TYR A 27 -24.61 67.58 -32.80
N LEU A 28 -25.01 68.01 -31.59
CA LEU A 28 -25.49 67.13 -30.54
C LEU A 28 -27.03 67.14 -30.49
N PHE A 29 -27.63 65.96 -30.69
CA PHE A 29 -29.06 65.77 -30.45
C PHE A 29 -29.34 65.85 -28.95
N ARG A 30 -30.31 66.69 -28.53
CA ARG A 30 -30.66 66.84 -27.11
C ARG A 30 -31.29 65.59 -26.48
N HIS A 31 -31.90 64.72 -27.31
CA HIS A 31 -32.57 63.50 -26.85
C HIS A 31 -32.49 62.42 -27.94
N THR A 32 -32.38 61.15 -27.55
CA THR A 32 -32.32 60.01 -28.48
C THR A 32 -33.52 59.95 -29.44
N LEU A 33 -34.72 60.28 -28.95
CA LEU A 33 -35.94 60.34 -29.77
C LEU A 33 -35.87 61.40 -30.88
N VAL A 34 -35.16 62.50 -30.65
CA VAL A 34 -34.97 63.55 -31.66
C VAL A 34 -34.03 63.06 -32.76
N ARG A 35 -32.98 62.31 -32.41
CA ARG A 35 -32.09 61.66 -33.37
C ARG A 35 -32.86 60.67 -34.24
N GLU A 36 -33.72 59.85 -33.65
CA GLU A 36 -34.54 58.88 -34.38
C GLU A 36 -35.59 59.53 -35.28
N ALA A 37 -36.26 60.59 -34.79
CA ALA A 37 -37.19 61.38 -35.59
C ALA A 37 -36.50 62.10 -36.75
N ALA A 38 -35.31 62.67 -36.52
CA ALA A 38 -34.51 63.30 -37.56
C ALA A 38 -34.03 62.27 -38.59
N TYR A 39 -33.53 61.12 -38.14
CA TYR A 39 -33.11 60.03 -39.03
C TYR A 39 -34.26 59.49 -39.86
N SER A 40 -35.43 59.24 -39.26
CA SER A 40 -36.62 58.72 -39.95
C SER A 40 -37.28 59.72 -40.89
N SER A 41 -37.05 61.03 -40.71
CA SER A 41 -37.55 62.07 -41.64
C SER A 41 -36.71 62.20 -42.93
N LEU A 42 -35.52 61.59 -42.99
CA LEU A 42 -34.71 61.55 -44.20
C LEU A 42 -35.30 60.61 -45.26
N LEU A 43 -35.25 61.02 -46.53
CA LEU A 43 -35.57 60.13 -47.65
C LEU A 43 -34.66 58.89 -47.62
N THR A 44 -35.21 57.74 -47.98
CA THR A 44 -34.46 56.47 -48.00
C THR A 44 -33.18 56.57 -48.85
N THR A 45 -33.22 57.28 -49.97
CA THR A 45 -32.06 57.51 -50.84
C THR A 45 -30.98 58.36 -50.14
N ASP A 46 -31.37 59.38 -49.37
CA ASP A 46 -30.42 60.22 -48.63
C ASP A 46 -29.79 59.44 -47.47
N ARG A 47 -30.57 58.60 -46.78
CA ARG A 47 -30.05 57.69 -45.74
C ARG A 47 -29.01 56.74 -46.32
N LYS A 48 -29.34 56.05 -47.42
CA LYS A 48 -28.39 55.15 -48.10
C LYS A 48 -27.07 55.85 -48.44
N ARG A 49 -27.14 57.05 -49.00
CA ARG A 49 -25.97 57.85 -49.36
C ARG A 49 -25.13 58.24 -48.14
N LEU A 50 -25.77 58.64 -47.04
CA LEU A 50 -25.08 58.98 -45.80
C LEU A 50 -24.40 57.76 -45.17
N HIS A 51 -25.09 56.63 -45.13
CA HIS A 51 -24.52 55.37 -44.64
C HIS A 51 -23.31 54.93 -45.47
N PHE A 52 -23.39 55.06 -46.80
CA PHE A 52 -22.25 54.78 -47.68
C PHE A 52 -21.06 55.70 -47.39
N ALA A 53 -21.29 57.02 -47.29
CA ALA A 53 -20.24 58.00 -47.03
C ALA A 53 -19.58 57.80 -45.65
N VAL A 54 -20.37 57.47 -44.62
CA VAL A 54 -19.84 57.14 -43.29
C VAL A 54 -19.02 55.84 -43.35
N GLY A 55 -19.51 54.81 -44.06
CA GLY A 55 -18.77 53.57 -44.27
C GLY A 55 -17.39 53.81 -44.91
N GLU A 56 -17.34 54.55 -46.02
CA GLU A 56 -16.07 54.90 -46.69
C GLU A 56 -15.15 55.74 -45.80
N ALA A 57 -15.70 56.68 -45.04
CA ALA A 57 -14.92 57.49 -44.11
C ALA A 57 -14.27 56.63 -43.02
N VAL A 58 -15.05 55.72 -42.40
CA VAL A 58 -14.55 54.79 -41.38
C VAL A 58 -13.52 53.83 -41.97
N GLU A 59 -13.75 53.29 -43.17
CA GLU A 59 -12.76 52.45 -43.88
C GLU A 59 -11.42 53.17 -44.06
N ARG A 60 -11.47 54.45 -44.46
CA ARG A 60 -10.29 55.28 -44.73
C ARG A 60 -9.58 55.74 -43.45
N MET A 61 -10.32 56.02 -42.38
CA MET A 61 -9.75 56.51 -41.12
C MET A 61 -9.09 55.41 -40.31
N TYR A 62 -9.56 54.17 -40.42
CA TYR A 62 -9.10 53.05 -39.60
C TYR A 62 -8.66 51.81 -40.43
N PRO A 63 -7.76 51.97 -41.42
CA PRO A 63 -7.37 50.89 -42.32
C PRO A 63 -6.75 49.69 -41.60
N ASP A 64 -6.04 49.92 -40.49
CA ASP A 64 -5.37 48.87 -39.72
C ASP A 64 -6.30 48.16 -38.73
N ARG A 65 -7.54 48.64 -38.57
CA ARG A 65 -8.52 48.09 -37.62
C ARG A 65 -9.77 47.54 -38.30
N LEU A 66 -9.77 47.38 -39.62
CA LEU A 66 -10.94 46.92 -40.38
C LEU A 66 -11.44 45.52 -39.98
N SER A 67 -10.55 44.67 -39.49
CA SER A 67 -10.88 43.33 -38.95
C SER A 67 -11.18 43.35 -37.44
N SER A 68 -11.06 44.49 -36.77
CA SER A 68 -11.42 44.58 -35.35
C SER A 68 -12.93 44.45 -35.19
N ARG A 69 -13.35 43.73 -34.14
CA ARG A 69 -14.77 43.45 -33.85
C ARG A 69 -15.65 44.71 -33.94
N GLU A 70 -15.24 45.81 -33.31
CA GLU A 70 -16.01 47.06 -33.27
C GLU A 70 -16.15 47.73 -34.65
N ILE A 71 -15.04 47.84 -35.39
CA ILE A 71 -15.03 48.53 -36.68
C ILE A 71 -15.71 47.67 -37.75
N ALA A 72 -15.43 46.36 -37.78
CA ALA A 72 -16.07 45.43 -38.72
C ALA A 72 -17.59 45.43 -38.56
N ALA A 73 -18.10 45.30 -37.32
CA ALA A 73 -19.55 45.33 -37.06
C ALA A 73 -20.18 46.68 -37.47
N THR A 74 -19.48 47.79 -37.21
CA THR A 74 -19.93 49.14 -37.58
C THR A 74 -20.01 49.29 -39.10
N LEU A 75 -18.95 48.90 -39.82
CA LEU A 75 -18.88 48.96 -41.28
C LEU A 75 -19.94 48.05 -41.93
N ALA A 76 -20.13 46.85 -41.39
CA ALA A 76 -21.14 45.91 -41.87
C ALA A 76 -22.55 46.53 -41.85
N ARG A 77 -22.94 47.13 -40.72
CA ARG A 77 -24.23 47.82 -40.59
C ARG A 77 -24.35 49.01 -41.54
N HIS A 78 -23.31 49.83 -41.67
CA HIS A 78 -23.34 50.99 -42.56
C HIS A 78 -23.48 50.58 -44.03
N PHE A 79 -22.70 49.61 -44.51
CA PHE A 79 -22.84 49.15 -45.90
C PHE A 79 -24.16 48.41 -46.15
N ARG A 80 -24.69 47.67 -45.16
CA ARG A 80 -26.02 47.04 -45.26
C ARG A 80 -27.12 48.09 -45.41
N GLU A 81 -27.12 49.12 -44.57
CA GLU A 81 -28.09 50.22 -44.68
C GLU A 81 -27.89 51.06 -45.95
N ALA A 82 -26.67 51.14 -46.49
CA ALA A 82 -26.38 51.76 -47.79
C ALA A 82 -26.89 50.95 -48.98
N GLY A 83 -27.10 49.64 -48.82
CA GLY A 83 -27.43 48.70 -49.89
C GLY A 83 -26.21 48.22 -50.68
N ASP A 84 -25.00 48.33 -50.12
CA ASP A 84 -23.79 47.70 -50.65
C ASP A 84 -23.62 46.33 -49.97
N ASP A 85 -24.37 45.36 -50.51
CA ASP A 85 -24.41 44.00 -49.97
C ASP A 85 -23.05 43.29 -50.00
N GLN A 86 -22.17 43.63 -50.94
CA GLN A 86 -20.87 42.97 -51.08
C GLN A 86 -19.91 43.40 -49.96
N ARG A 87 -19.81 44.71 -49.68
CA ARG A 87 -19.03 45.19 -48.52
C ARG A 87 -19.68 44.78 -47.20
N ALA A 88 -21.01 44.83 -47.13
CA ALA A 88 -21.74 44.39 -45.94
C ALA A 88 -21.44 42.92 -45.61
N LEU A 89 -21.48 42.03 -46.61
CA LEU A 89 -21.14 40.62 -46.47
C LEU A 89 -19.72 40.46 -45.91
N ARG A 90 -18.72 41.08 -46.55
CA ARG A 90 -17.32 41.03 -46.11
C ARG A 90 -17.17 41.44 -44.63
N TYR A 91 -17.80 42.55 -44.24
CA TYR A 91 -17.65 43.07 -42.89
C TYR A 91 -18.46 42.30 -41.84
N TYR A 92 -19.63 41.75 -42.20
CA TYR A 92 -20.33 40.83 -41.28
C TYR A 92 -19.52 39.56 -41.06
N THR A 93 -18.87 39.01 -42.10
CA THR A 93 -17.96 37.86 -41.95
C THR A 93 -16.81 38.18 -41.00
N LEU A 94 -16.08 39.28 -41.23
CA LEU A 94 -14.98 39.72 -40.37
C LEU A 94 -15.44 40.00 -38.93
N ALA A 95 -16.62 40.60 -38.75
CA ALA A 95 -17.19 40.85 -37.44
C ALA A 95 -17.53 39.54 -36.71
N GLY A 96 -18.07 38.54 -37.42
CA GLY A 96 -18.33 37.21 -36.89
C GLY A 96 -17.05 36.50 -36.43
N GLU A 97 -16.02 36.49 -37.28
CA GLU A 97 -14.72 35.90 -36.97
C GLU A 97 -14.04 36.59 -35.78
N ALA A 98 -14.05 37.93 -35.74
CA ALA A 98 -13.49 38.69 -34.63
C ALA A 98 -14.30 38.51 -33.33
N ALA A 99 -15.62 38.35 -33.42
CA ALA A 99 -16.46 38.03 -32.29
C ALA A 99 -16.16 36.63 -31.73
N LEU A 100 -16.01 35.61 -32.58
CA LEU A 100 -15.56 34.26 -32.18
C LEU A 100 -14.20 34.31 -31.48
N ALA A 101 -13.22 35.00 -32.07
CA ALA A 101 -11.88 35.13 -31.50
C ALA A 101 -11.85 35.84 -30.13
N SER A 102 -12.89 36.62 -29.82
CA SER A 102 -13.07 37.29 -28.52
C SER A 102 -14.09 36.60 -27.61
N TYR A 103 -14.52 35.37 -27.94
CA TYR A 103 -15.52 34.58 -27.22
C TYR A 103 -16.90 35.24 -27.09
N ALA A 104 -17.22 36.21 -27.95
CA ALA A 104 -18.52 36.87 -28.01
C ALA A 104 -19.49 36.08 -28.90
N ASN A 105 -19.79 34.84 -28.48
CA ASN A 105 -20.42 33.83 -29.34
C ASN A 105 -21.83 34.22 -29.84
N GLN A 106 -22.63 34.95 -29.03
CA GLN A 106 -23.94 35.45 -29.47
C GLN A 106 -23.83 36.53 -30.55
N GLU A 107 -22.84 37.41 -30.44
CA GLU A 107 -22.57 38.42 -31.49
C GLU A 107 -22.06 37.75 -32.76
N ALA A 108 -21.15 36.78 -32.62
CA ALA A 108 -20.68 35.99 -33.75
C ALA A 108 -21.82 35.31 -34.50
N GLU A 109 -22.74 34.65 -33.78
CA GLU A 109 -23.94 34.07 -34.37
C GLU A 109 -24.76 35.11 -35.13
N SER A 110 -25.03 36.26 -34.53
CA SER A 110 -25.81 37.34 -35.17
C SER A 110 -25.15 37.84 -36.46
N HIS A 111 -23.84 38.04 -36.44
CA HIS A 111 -23.07 38.49 -37.59
C HIS A 111 -23.01 37.45 -38.70
N HIS A 112 -22.75 36.17 -38.38
CA HIS A 112 -22.75 35.10 -39.39
C HIS A 112 -24.14 34.89 -40.01
N ARG A 113 -25.22 34.96 -39.23
CA ARG A 113 -26.60 34.92 -39.76
C ARG A 113 -26.87 36.10 -40.72
N SER A 114 -26.44 37.30 -40.36
CA SER A 114 -26.57 38.50 -41.21
C SER A 114 -25.78 38.38 -42.52
N ALA A 115 -24.57 37.80 -42.46
CA ALA A 115 -23.77 37.49 -43.65
C ALA A 115 -24.45 36.41 -44.52
N LEU A 116 -25.08 35.40 -43.91
CA LEU A 116 -25.76 34.32 -44.62
C LEU A 116 -26.95 34.80 -45.48
N GLU A 117 -27.64 35.87 -45.05
CA GLU A 117 -28.68 36.53 -45.85
C GLU A 117 -28.13 37.21 -47.12
N LEU A 118 -26.84 37.52 -47.14
CA LEU A 118 -26.15 38.28 -48.19
C LEU A 118 -25.35 37.39 -49.15
N ALA A 119 -25.05 36.16 -48.75
CA ALA A 119 -24.26 35.20 -49.53
C ALA A 119 -24.95 34.86 -50.85
N ARG A 120 -24.17 34.78 -51.95
CA ARG A 120 -24.70 34.57 -53.30
C ARG A 120 -24.24 33.27 -53.93
N SER A 121 -23.11 32.72 -53.48
CA SER A 121 -22.57 31.44 -53.94
C SER A 121 -22.73 30.34 -52.88
N GLU A 122 -22.76 29.08 -53.33
CA GLU A 122 -22.76 27.92 -52.44
C GLU A 122 -21.50 27.90 -51.55
N GLY A 123 -20.34 28.27 -52.09
CA GLY A 123 -19.08 28.32 -51.34
C GLY A 123 -19.06 29.38 -50.23
N GLU A 124 -19.52 30.61 -50.51
CA GLU A 124 -19.67 31.66 -49.48
C GLU A 124 -20.62 31.20 -48.37
N ARG A 125 -21.75 30.60 -48.76
CA ARG A 125 -22.76 30.11 -47.81
C ARG A 125 -22.20 28.98 -46.94
N ALA A 126 -21.48 28.03 -47.52
CA ALA A 126 -20.84 26.94 -46.79
C ALA A 126 -19.76 27.44 -45.80
N ALA A 127 -18.94 28.42 -46.20
CA ALA A 127 -17.96 29.05 -45.32
C ALA A 127 -18.60 29.76 -44.12
N LEU A 128 -19.70 30.48 -44.35
CA LEU A 128 -20.45 31.14 -43.28
C LEU A 128 -21.16 30.16 -42.34
N LEU A 129 -21.69 29.05 -42.87
CA LEU A 129 -22.25 27.97 -42.04
C LEU A 129 -21.18 27.32 -41.17
N SER A 130 -19.93 27.24 -41.65
CA SER A 130 -18.79 26.78 -40.86
C SER A 130 -18.60 27.61 -39.59
N GLY A 131 -18.52 28.94 -39.74
CA GLY A 131 -18.38 29.88 -38.61
C GLY A 131 -19.64 29.98 -37.73
N LEU A 132 -20.83 29.94 -38.32
CA LEU A 132 -22.10 29.90 -37.57
C LEU A 132 -22.17 28.67 -36.68
N GLY A 133 -21.82 27.49 -37.20
CA GLY A 133 -21.82 26.27 -36.39
C GLY A 133 -20.78 26.31 -35.27
N GLU A 134 -19.63 26.96 -35.45
CA GLU A 134 -18.68 27.20 -34.34
C GLU A 134 -19.26 28.12 -33.27
N ALA A 135 -19.94 29.18 -33.66
CA ALA A 135 -20.62 30.08 -32.71
C ALA A 135 -21.70 29.34 -31.92
N LEU A 136 -22.43 28.41 -32.55
CA LEU A 136 -23.42 27.56 -31.89
C LEU A 136 -22.76 26.53 -30.96
N PHE A 137 -21.68 25.88 -31.42
CA PHE A 137 -20.90 24.93 -30.62
C PHE A 137 -20.33 25.59 -29.36
N ALA A 138 -19.77 26.78 -29.48
CA ALA A 138 -19.22 27.54 -28.35
C ALA A 138 -20.29 28.04 -27.36
N GLN A 139 -21.57 27.95 -27.72
CA GLN A 139 -22.73 28.16 -26.84
C GLN A 139 -23.34 26.84 -26.33
N SER A 140 -22.64 25.71 -26.50
CA SER A 140 -23.10 24.36 -26.16
C SER A 140 -24.38 23.91 -26.87
N ARG A 141 -24.72 24.54 -28.01
CA ARG A 141 -25.88 24.17 -28.85
C ARG A 141 -25.45 23.16 -29.91
N TYR A 142 -25.02 21.98 -29.46
CA TYR A 142 -24.35 20.98 -30.29
C TYR A 142 -25.21 20.44 -31.43
N ASP A 143 -26.48 20.13 -31.19
CA ASP A 143 -27.39 19.62 -32.22
C ASP A 143 -27.60 20.63 -33.35
N GLU A 144 -27.78 21.91 -32.99
CA GLU A 144 -27.93 22.99 -33.96
C GLU A 144 -26.64 23.25 -34.73
N ALA A 145 -25.47 23.14 -34.08
CA ALA A 145 -24.18 23.22 -34.74
C ALA A 145 -24.00 22.09 -35.77
N ILE A 146 -24.32 20.84 -35.39
CA ILE A 146 -24.26 19.68 -36.29
C ILE A 146 -25.22 19.86 -37.47
N GLN A 147 -26.45 20.33 -37.23
CA GLN A 147 -27.41 20.58 -38.30
C GLN A 147 -26.91 21.68 -39.26
N THR A 148 -26.34 22.75 -38.71
CA THR A 148 -25.75 23.86 -39.49
C THR A 148 -24.59 23.37 -40.36
N TRP A 149 -23.70 22.54 -39.80
CA TRP A 149 -22.58 21.97 -40.55
C TRP A 149 -23.02 20.92 -41.57
N ARG A 150 -24.10 20.17 -41.34
CA ARG A 150 -24.68 19.27 -42.36
C ARG A 150 -25.17 20.03 -43.61
N GLU A 151 -25.78 21.21 -43.43
CA GLU A 151 -26.12 22.08 -44.57
C GLU A 151 -24.84 22.53 -45.30
N GLY A 152 -23.81 22.93 -44.56
CA GLY A 152 -22.51 23.31 -45.13
C GLY A 152 -21.80 22.17 -45.86
N ILE A 153 -21.86 20.93 -45.34
CA ILE A 153 -21.30 19.73 -45.96
C ILE A 153 -21.99 19.47 -47.31
N SER A 154 -23.31 19.56 -47.35
CA SER A 154 -24.07 19.35 -48.59
C SER A 154 -23.69 20.37 -49.67
N LEU A 155 -23.44 21.63 -49.29
CA LEU A 155 -22.96 22.67 -50.20
C LEU A 155 -21.51 22.46 -50.64
N TYR A 156 -20.60 22.02 -49.77
CA TYR A 156 -19.24 21.71 -50.21
C TYR A 156 -19.20 20.48 -51.13
N GLN A 157 -20.04 19.48 -50.87
CA GLN A 157 -20.17 18.30 -51.74
C GLN A 157 -20.75 18.64 -53.11
N SER A 158 -21.66 19.61 -53.24
CA SER A 158 -22.16 20.07 -54.54
C SER A 158 -21.12 20.80 -55.39
N ILE A 159 -20.15 21.46 -54.75
CA ILE A 159 -19.00 22.11 -55.42
C ILE A 159 -18.02 21.05 -55.95
N GLY A 160 -17.84 19.94 -55.23
CA GLY A 160 -17.01 18.81 -55.67
C GLY A 160 -15.56 18.85 -55.14
N PRO A 161 -14.58 18.26 -55.85
CA PRO A 161 -13.23 18.03 -55.33
C PRO A 161 -12.47 19.27 -54.84
N GLU A 162 -12.78 20.46 -55.38
CA GLU A 162 -12.17 21.73 -54.96
C GLU A 162 -12.51 22.11 -53.51
N ALA A 163 -13.56 21.51 -52.94
CA ALA A 163 -14.07 21.81 -51.60
C ALA A 163 -13.81 20.69 -50.57
N TYR A 164 -12.97 19.69 -50.88
CA TYR A 164 -12.71 18.58 -49.96
C TYR A 164 -12.21 19.01 -48.58
N SER A 165 -11.34 20.02 -48.49
CA SER A 165 -10.88 20.55 -47.19
C SER A 165 -12.04 21.11 -46.36
N GLY A 166 -13.00 21.80 -47.00
CA GLY A 166 -14.21 22.30 -46.34
C GLY A 166 -15.10 21.17 -45.83
N THR A 167 -15.33 20.16 -46.67
CA THR A 167 -16.07 18.93 -46.31
C THR A 167 -15.43 18.22 -45.12
N ALA A 168 -14.13 17.95 -45.17
CA ALA A 168 -13.40 17.26 -44.11
C ALA A 168 -13.48 18.00 -42.77
N ARG A 169 -13.27 19.32 -42.78
CA ARG A 169 -13.37 20.19 -41.59
C ARG A 169 -14.74 20.11 -40.92
N LEU A 170 -15.82 20.16 -41.71
CA LEU A 170 -17.17 20.15 -41.16
C LEU A 170 -17.55 18.79 -40.59
N TYR A 171 -17.13 17.68 -41.21
CA TYR A 171 -17.32 16.34 -40.63
C TYR A 171 -16.56 16.18 -39.31
N ALA A 172 -15.29 16.58 -39.26
CA ALA A 172 -14.48 16.51 -38.04
C ALA A 172 -15.11 17.31 -36.89
N ARG A 173 -15.55 18.54 -37.16
CA ARG A 173 -16.26 19.39 -36.20
C ARG A 173 -17.59 18.80 -35.75
N SER A 174 -18.37 18.25 -36.68
CA SER A 174 -19.65 17.61 -36.37
C SER A 174 -19.48 16.40 -35.47
N ALA A 175 -18.47 15.56 -35.74
CA ALA A 175 -18.15 14.41 -34.90
C ALA A 175 -17.71 14.84 -33.48
N ARG A 176 -16.87 15.88 -33.38
CA ARG A 176 -16.47 16.47 -32.10
C ARG A 176 -17.69 17.02 -31.32
N ALA A 177 -18.62 17.69 -31.99
CA ALA A 177 -19.86 18.16 -31.36
C ALA A 177 -20.76 17.02 -30.88
N ALA A 178 -20.87 15.94 -31.65
CA ALA A 178 -21.62 14.76 -31.23
C ALA A 178 -21.04 14.12 -29.96
N TRP A 179 -19.70 14.07 -29.87
CA TRP A 179 -19.02 13.63 -28.65
C TRP A 179 -19.33 14.53 -27.44
N HIS A 180 -19.29 15.85 -27.60
CA HIS A 180 -19.66 16.78 -26.53
C HIS A 180 -21.15 16.71 -26.14
N ALA A 181 -22.01 16.30 -27.06
CA ALA A 181 -23.42 16.00 -26.80
C ALA A 181 -23.65 14.64 -26.10
N GLY A 182 -22.60 13.83 -25.93
CA GLY A 182 -22.69 12.47 -25.37
C GLY A 182 -23.15 11.40 -26.38
N ASP A 183 -23.29 11.73 -27.66
CA ASP A 183 -23.71 10.82 -28.73
C ASP A 183 -22.48 10.31 -29.52
N THR A 184 -21.67 9.47 -28.85
CA THR A 184 -20.47 8.88 -29.46
C THR A 184 -20.76 8.00 -30.69
N PRO A 185 -21.89 7.25 -30.78
CA PRO A 185 -22.22 6.48 -31.98
C PRO A 185 -22.51 7.37 -33.19
N SER A 186 -23.26 8.47 -33.04
CA SER A 186 -23.48 9.41 -34.14
C SER A 186 -22.19 10.11 -34.56
N GLY A 187 -21.31 10.41 -33.60
CA GLY A 187 -19.97 10.95 -33.87
C GLY A 187 -19.14 10.03 -34.76
N LEU A 188 -19.10 8.72 -34.45
CA LEU A 188 -18.43 7.72 -35.28
C LEU A 188 -19.02 7.65 -36.69
N LYS A 189 -20.36 7.65 -36.79
CA LYS A 189 -21.04 7.64 -38.09
C LYS A 189 -20.66 8.86 -38.95
N LEU A 190 -20.62 10.06 -38.35
CA LEU A 190 -20.20 11.28 -39.04
C LEU A 190 -18.75 11.19 -39.54
N CYS A 191 -17.84 10.60 -38.75
CA CYS A 191 -16.47 10.36 -39.19
C CYS A 191 -16.40 9.37 -40.36
N GLN A 192 -17.17 8.28 -40.32
CA GLN A 192 -17.23 7.29 -41.41
C GLN A 192 -17.74 7.91 -42.71
N GLU A 193 -18.87 8.63 -42.66
CA GLU A 193 -19.43 9.37 -43.79
C GLU A 193 -18.41 10.40 -44.33
N GLY A 194 -17.70 11.09 -43.44
CA GLY A 194 -16.67 12.06 -43.82
C GLY A 194 -15.49 11.42 -44.55
N LEU A 195 -14.96 10.31 -44.03
CA LEU A 195 -13.85 9.59 -44.64
C LEU A 195 -14.21 9.05 -46.03
N GLU A 196 -15.44 8.56 -46.22
CA GLU A 196 -15.95 8.17 -47.53
C GLU A 196 -16.07 9.38 -48.48
N ALA A 197 -16.60 10.50 -47.99
CA ALA A 197 -16.80 11.71 -48.80
C ALA A 197 -15.50 12.35 -49.31
N VAL A 198 -14.37 12.12 -48.62
CA VAL A 198 -13.05 12.64 -49.00
C VAL A 198 -12.04 11.55 -49.36
N ALA A 199 -12.51 10.34 -49.72
CA ALA A 199 -11.64 9.20 -50.00
C ALA A 199 -10.62 9.46 -51.14
N ASP A 200 -11.01 10.25 -52.15
CA ASP A 200 -10.16 10.63 -53.29
C ASP A 200 -9.46 11.99 -53.08
N ALA A 201 -9.56 12.60 -51.90
CA ALA A 201 -8.95 13.90 -51.62
C ALA A 201 -7.43 13.79 -51.45
N PRO A 202 -6.65 14.77 -51.93
CA PRO A 202 -5.23 14.83 -51.62
C PRO A 202 -5.01 15.06 -50.12
N GLU A 203 -3.84 14.66 -49.62
CA GLU A 203 -3.44 14.97 -48.25
C GLU A 203 -3.51 16.48 -48.00
N SER A 204 -4.18 16.85 -46.92
CA SER A 204 -4.29 18.23 -46.45
C SER A 204 -4.46 18.24 -44.93
N HIS A 205 -4.26 19.40 -44.31
CA HIS A 205 -4.44 19.57 -42.88
C HIS A 205 -5.83 19.10 -42.42
N GLU A 206 -6.90 19.49 -43.12
CA GLU A 206 -8.27 19.14 -42.76
C GLU A 206 -8.58 17.66 -42.93
N VAL A 207 -8.01 17.00 -43.95
CA VAL A 207 -8.18 15.55 -44.13
C VAL A 207 -7.43 14.80 -43.02
N ALA A 208 -6.21 15.20 -42.68
CA ALA A 208 -5.46 14.60 -41.56
C ALA A 208 -6.21 14.76 -40.21
N LEU A 209 -6.80 15.94 -39.97
CA LEU A 209 -7.63 16.19 -38.78
C LEU A 209 -8.88 15.29 -38.74
N LEU A 210 -9.56 15.09 -39.87
CA LEU A 210 -10.70 14.18 -39.94
C LEU A 210 -10.29 12.72 -39.69
N VAL A 211 -9.14 12.29 -40.22
CA VAL A 211 -8.61 10.94 -39.96
C VAL A 211 -8.32 10.75 -38.47
N HIS A 212 -7.73 11.75 -37.81
CA HIS A 212 -7.50 11.73 -36.36
C HIS A 212 -8.81 11.69 -35.57
N GLU A 213 -9.78 12.54 -35.90
CA GLU A 213 -11.08 12.54 -35.21
C GLU A 213 -11.85 11.24 -35.41
N ALA A 214 -11.72 10.61 -36.57
CA ALA A 214 -12.22 9.26 -36.79
C ALA A 214 -11.55 8.29 -35.81
N GLY A 215 -10.22 8.32 -35.69
CA GLY A 215 -9.48 7.51 -34.71
C GLY A 215 -10.00 7.70 -33.28
N ARG A 216 -10.22 8.94 -32.84
CA ARG A 216 -10.85 9.23 -31.53
C ARG A 216 -12.26 8.66 -31.42
N ALA A 217 -13.08 8.80 -32.47
CA ALA A 217 -14.44 8.29 -32.47
C ALA A 217 -14.49 6.77 -32.35
N TYR A 218 -13.59 6.04 -33.04
CA TYR A 218 -13.45 4.59 -32.87
C TYR A 218 -13.06 4.21 -31.44
N PHE A 219 -12.10 4.93 -30.84
CA PHE A 219 -11.69 4.72 -29.46
C PHE A 219 -12.88 4.84 -28.48
N PHE A 220 -13.65 5.92 -28.57
CA PHE A 220 -14.82 6.15 -27.71
C PHE A 220 -16.01 5.21 -28.00
N ASN A 221 -15.95 4.40 -29.06
CA ASN A 221 -16.92 3.36 -29.36
C ASN A 221 -16.36 1.94 -29.09
N GLY A 222 -15.25 1.82 -28.35
CA GLY A 222 -14.70 0.54 -27.91
C GLY A 222 -13.96 -0.23 -29.00
N LEU A 223 -13.43 0.47 -30.01
CA LEU A 223 -12.73 -0.12 -31.16
C LEU A 223 -11.27 0.40 -31.22
N PRO A 224 -10.39 -0.09 -30.33
CA PRO A 224 -9.05 0.47 -30.15
C PRO A 224 -8.08 0.16 -31.30
N GLU A 225 -8.26 -0.95 -32.02
CA GLU A 225 -7.38 -1.34 -33.14
C GLU A 225 -7.55 -0.38 -34.34
N GLU A 226 -8.80 -0.08 -34.69
CA GLU A 226 -9.13 0.91 -35.72
C GLU A 226 -8.69 2.32 -35.29
N ALA A 227 -8.87 2.63 -33.99
CA ALA A 227 -8.42 3.90 -33.44
C ALA A 227 -6.90 4.10 -33.60
N GLU A 228 -6.11 3.08 -33.27
CA GLU A 228 -4.65 3.11 -33.45
C GLU A 228 -4.27 3.32 -34.91
N SER A 229 -4.82 2.49 -35.81
CA SER A 229 -4.51 2.53 -37.24
C SER A 229 -4.76 3.93 -37.83
N LEU A 230 -5.92 4.53 -37.51
CA LEU A 230 -6.27 5.87 -37.97
C LEU A 230 -5.40 6.95 -37.33
N CYS A 231 -5.10 6.88 -36.03
CA CYS A 231 -4.26 7.88 -35.37
C CYS A 231 -2.82 7.85 -35.91
N ARG A 232 -2.25 6.67 -36.17
CA ARG A 232 -0.92 6.55 -36.81
C ARG A 232 -0.92 7.11 -38.22
N ARG A 233 -1.95 6.80 -39.02
CA ARG A 233 -2.10 7.36 -40.37
C ARG A 233 -2.23 8.89 -40.34
N ALA A 234 -3.01 9.44 -39.41
CA ALA A 234 -3.13 10.89 -39.24
C ALA A 234 -1.79 11.53 -38.85
N LEU A 235 -1.01 10.87 -37.97
CA LEU A 235 0.32 11.32 -37.57
C LEU A 235 1.29 11.34 -38.76
N GLU A 236 1.35 10.26 -39.55
CA GLU A 236 2.20 10.17 -40.75
C GLU A 236 1.86 11.28 -41.76
N MET A 237 0.56 11.47 -42.06
CA MET A 237 0.09 12.57 -42.92
C MET A 237 0.51 13.93 -42.35
N ALA A 238 0.35 14.13 -41.04
CA ALA A 238 0.68 15.39 -40.40
C ALA A 238 2.19 15.68 -40.36
N GLU A 239 3.03 14.65 -40.29
CA GLU A 239 4.48 14.75 -40.41
C GLU A 239 4.89 15.13 -41.84
N HIS A 240 4.31 14.51 -42.86
CA HIS A 240 4.54 14.87 -44.27
C HIS A 240 4.11 16.31 -44.58
N LEU A 241 2.99 16.75 -44.03
CA LEU A 241 2.43 18.09 -44.24
C LEU A 241 3.06 19.17 -43.35
N GLY A 242 3.80 18.79 -42.30
CA GLY A 242 4.33 19.71 -41.30
C GLY A 242 3.26 20.35 -40.40
N THR A 243 2.12 19.70 -40.21
CA THR A 243 0.99 20.23 -39.44
C THR A 243 1.11 19.87 -37.95
N LEU A 244 1.81 20.72 -37.19
CA LEU A 244 2.11 20.49 -35.76
C LEU A 244 0.86 20.21 -34.90
N GLU A 245 -0.27 20.85 -35.19
CA GLU A 245 -1.53 20.62 -34.47
C GLU A 245 -1.99 19.17 -34.54
N VAL A 246 -2.06 18.60 -35.74
CA VAL A 246 -2.53 17.22 -35.94
C VAL A 246 -1.49 16.22 -35.40
N GLN A 247 -0.20 16.52 -35.52
CA GLN A 247 0.85 15.69 -34.92
C GLN A 247 0.66 15.57 -33.40
N ALA A 248 0.53 16.70 -32.71
CA ALA A 248 0.38 16.72 -31.25
C ALA A 248 -0.93 16.03 -30.80
N ASP A 249 -2.05 16.28 -31.50
CA ASP A 249 -3.34 15.72 -31.11
C ASP A 249 -3.42 14.20 -31.37
N ALA A 250 -2.80 13.72 -32.46
CA ALA A 250 -2.68 12.30 -32.76
C ALA A 250 -1.82 11.57 -31.74
N LEU A 251 -0.65 12.13 -31.40
CA LEU A 251 0.22 11.59 -30.35
C LEU A 251 -0.48 11.56 -28.97
N ALA A 252 -1.23 12.61 -28.63
CA ALA A 252 -2.00 12.66 -27.38
C ALA A 252 -3.11 11.59 -27.31
N THR A 253 -3.67 11.17 -28.45
CA THR A 253 -4.62 10.05 -28.53
C THR A 253 -3.90 8.70 -28.48
N ILE A 254 -2.83 8.50 -29.26
CA ILE A 254 -2.04 7.26 -29.26
C ILE A 254 -1.60 6.92 -27.83
N GLY A 255 -1.14 7.93 -27.08
CA GLY A 255 -0.69 7.78 -25.71
C GLY A 255 -1.69 7.22 -24.69
N VAL A 256 -2.99 7.26 -25.01
CA VAL A 256 -4.05 6.75 -24.11
C VAL A 256 -4.76 5.52 -24.64
N LEU A 257 -4.39 5.02 -25.82
CA LEU A 257 -5.00 3.80 -26.36
C LEU A 257 -4.59 2.58 -25.52
N PRO A 258 -5.54 1.67 -25.21
CA PRO A 258 -5.31 0.56 -24.28
C PRO A 258 -4.43 -0.56 -24.87
N ASN A 259 -4.21 -0.56 -26.18
CA ASN A 259 -3.43 -1.57 -26.88
C ASN A 259 -1.94 -1.19 -27.07
N GLN A 260 -1.51 -0.03 -26.56
CA GLN A 260 -0.11 0.39 -26.62
C GLN A 260 0.68 -0.18 -25.45
N SER A 261 1.96 -0.49 -25.70
CA SER A 261 2.92 -0.68 -24.61
C SER A 261 3.16 0.63 -23.87
N ASP A 262 3.47 0.54 -22.58
CA ASP A 262 3.74 1.69 -21.71
C ASP A 262 4.84 2.62 -22.25
N GLU A 263 5.90 2.07 -22.84
CA GLU A 263 7.00 2.83 -23.44
C GLU A 263 6.51 3.73 -24.58
N VAL A 264 5.76 3.16 -25.53
CA VAL A 264 5.16 3.88 -26.65
C VAL A 264 4.16 4.93 -26.16
N ALA A 265 3.37 4.61 -25.15
CA ALA A 265 2.39 5.55 -24.60
C ALA A 265 3.07 6.80 -23.98
N LEU A 266 4.12 6.59 -23.19
CA LEU A 266 4.90 7.67 -22.57
C LEU A 266 5.67 8.50 -23.60
N GLU A 267 6.30 7.85 -24.59
CA GLU A 267 7.00 8.55 -25.67
C GLU A 267 6.04 9.44 -26.46
N ALA A 268 4.87 8.90 -26.85
CA ALA A 268 3.87 9.65 -27.60
C ALA A 268 3.38 10.88 -26.82
N LEU A 269 3.04 10.73 -25.54
CA LEU A 269 2.57 11.84 -24.71
C LEU A 269 3.65 12.89 -24.46
N THR A 270 4.89 12.48 -24.25
CA THR A 270 6.02 13.39 -24.08
C THR A 270 6.22 14.24 -25.34
N ARG A 271 6.24 13.59 -26.51
CA ARG A 271 6.34 14.30 -27.80
C ARG A 271 5.13 15.19 -28.08
N ALA A 272 3.93 14.77 -27.68
CA ALA A 272 2.72 15.60 -27.79
C ALA A 272 2.83 16.90 -26.97
N VAL A 273 3.34 16.82 -25.74
CA VAL A 273 3.60 17.99 -24.89
C VAL A 273 4.60 18.94 -25.56
N GLU A 274 5.75 18.44 -26.00
CA GLU A 274 6.80 19.27 -26.62
C GLU A 274 6.30 20.01 -27.87
N ILE A 275 5.58 19.31 -28.75
CA ILE A 275 5.02 19.92 -29.97
C ILE A 275 3.94 20.94 -29.60
N ALA A 276 3.03 20.59 -28.69
CA ALA A 276 1.92 21.47 -28.33
C ALA A 276 2.39 22.77 -27.65
N GLU A 277 3.36 22.69 -26.74
CA GLU A 277 3.92 23.86 -26.08
C GLU A 277 4.69 24.75 -27.05
N SER A 278 5.58 24.15 -27.86
CA SER A 278 6.39 24.92 -28.82
C SER A 278 5.56 25.62 -29.90
N ALA A 279 4.42 25.04 -30.27
CA ALA A 279 3.47 25.62 -31.22
C ALA A 279 2.41 26.54 -30.57
N GLY A 280 2.40 26.69 -29.24
CA GLY A 280 1.41 27.51 -28.53
C GLY A 280 -0.02 26.95 -28.55
N LEU A 281 -0.18 25.64 -28.73
CA LEU A 281 -1.45 24.93 -28.86
C LEU A 281 -2.05 24.60 -27.48
N LEU A 282 -2.52 25.63 -26.77
CA LEU A 282 -2.93 25.54 -25.35
C LEU A 282 -3.92 24.40 -25.05
N HIS A 283 -4.86 24.14 -25.96
CA HIS A 283 -5.85 23.04 -25.82
C HIS A 283 -5.17 21.66 -25.80
N ILE A 284 -4.25 21.43 -26.74
CA ILE A 284 -3.56 20.15 -26.88
C ILE A 284 -2.53 20.00 -25.77
N ALA A 285 -1.85 21.10 -25.39
CA ALA A 285 -0.92 21.10 -24.26
C ALA A 285 -1.63 20.70 -22.96
N HIS A 286 -2.80 21.29 -22.65
CA HIS A 286 -3.62 20.86 -21.51
C HIS A 286 -3.91 19.34 -21.56
N ARG A 287 -4.43 18.85 -22.68
CA ARG A 287 -4.82 17.44 -22.84
C ARG A 287 -3.60 16.50 -22.72
N ALA A 288 -2.49 16.84 -23.37
CA ALA A 288 -1.28 16.03 -23.36
C ALA A 288 -0.63 15.98 -21.97
N HIS A 289 -0.54 17.11 -21.27
CA HIS A 289 -0.07 17.15 -19.88
C HIS A 289 -0.98 16.33 -18.96
N HIS A 290 -2.30 16.49 -19.09
CA HIS A 290 -3.24 15.73 -18.27
C HIS A 290 -3.08 14.22 -18.46
N ASN A 291 -3.07 13.75 -19.72
CA ASN A 291 -2.91 12.33 -20.03
C ASN A 291 -1.53 11.79 -19.61
N LEU A 292 -0.47 12.59 -19.75
CA LEU A 292 0.86 12.22 -19.28
C LEU A 292 0.92 12.09 -17.77
N GLY A 293 0.24 12.99 -17.04
CA GLY A 293 0.09 12.88 -15.59
C GLY A 293 -0.57 11.57 -15.16
N VAL A 294 -1.66 11.16 -15.85
CA VAL A 294 -2.33 9.88 -15.60
C VAL A 294 -1.37 8.71 -15.80
N LYS A 295 -0.66 8.67 -16.94
CA LYS A 295 0.29 7.59 -17.23
C LYS A 295 1.47 7.55 -16.26
N LYS A 296 1.98 8.72 -15.82
CA LYS A 296 3.05 8.81 -14.82
C LYS A 296 2.62 8.26 -13.46
N SER A 297 1.39 8.59 -13.04
CA SER A 297 0.79 8.07 -11.81
C SER A 297 0.55 6.56 -11.88
N ASP A 298 -0.15 6.10 -12.92
CA ASP A 298 -0.69 4.73 -12.98
C ASP A 298 0.38 3.70 -13.34
N LEU A 299 1.31 4.03 -14.24
CA LEU A 299 2.31 3.08 -14.74
C LEU A 299 3.63 3.16 -13.99
N LEU A 300 4.13 4.38 -13.74
CA LEU A 300 5.46 4.57 -13.16
C LEU A 300 5.43 4.70 -11.63
N GLY A 301 4.25 4.90 -11.03
CA GLY A 301 4.16 5.17 -9.59
C GLY A 301 4.88 6.46 -9.20
N ASP A 302 4.88 7.47 -10.08
CA ASP A 302 5.56 8.76 -9.88
C ASP A 302 4.54 9.88 -9.64
N PRO A 303 3.98 9.98 -8.42
CA PRO A 303 2.95 10.97 -8.10
C PRO A 303 3.46 12.40 -8.18
N HIS A 304 4.75 12.64 -7.93
CA HIS A 304 5.36 13.96 -8.04
C HIS A 304 5.38 14.46 -9.48
N SER A 305 5.88 13.66 -10.42
CA SER A 305 5.84 14.01 -11.85
C SER A 305 4.41 14.14 -12.36
N ALA A 306 3.51 13.26 -11.93
CA ALA A 306 2.09 13.34 -12.28
C ALA A 306 1.48 14.69 -11.86
N ARG A 307 1.70 15.10 -10.61
CA ARG A 307 1.23 16.39 -10.07
C ARG A 307 1.79 17.57 -10.86
N ASP A 308 3.07 17.56 -11.21
CA ASP A 308 3.69 18.63 -11.99
C ASP A 308 3.03 18.77 -13.37
N HIS A 309 2.76 17.66 -14.06
CA HIS A 309 2.03 17.69 -15.31
C HIS A 309 0.59 18.19 -15.15
N TYR A 310 -0.13 17.76 -14.10
CA TYR A 310 -1.48 18.28 -13.84
C TYR A 310 -1.49 19.78 -13.53
N LEU A 311 -0.49 20.30 -12.82
CA LEU A 311 -0.34 21.74 -12.57
C LEU A 311 -0.11 22.52 -13.87
N GLN A 312 0.69 21.99 -14.81
CA GLN A 312 0.80 22.59 -16.15
C GLN A 312 -0.53 22.58 -16.90
N ALA A 313 -1.27 21.47 -16.84
CA ALA A 313 -2.61 21.40 -17.43
C ALA A 313 -3.54 22.48 -16.82
N VAL A 314 -3.55 22.65 -15.50
CA VAL A 314 -4.29 23.73 -14.81
C VAL A 314 -3.93 25.12 -15.35
N GLU A 315 -2.64 25.42 -15.56
CA GLU A 315 -2.20 26.69 -16.14
C GLU A 315 -2.70 26.89 -17.57
N PHE A 316 -2.66 25.86 -18.41
CA PHE A 316 -3.15 25.93 -19.79
C PHE A 316 -4.67 26.12 -19.85
N ALA A 317 -5.43 25.39 -19.03
CA ALA A 317 -6.88 25.57 -18.93
C ALA A 317 -7.26 26.98 -18.45
N ARG A 318 -6.52 27.52 -17.47
CA ARG A 318 -6.73 28.90 -16.99
C ARG A 318 -6.46 29.93 -18.07
N LYS A 319 -5.37 29.79 -18.83
CA LYS A 319 -5.05 30.69 -19.97
C LYS A 319 -6.14 30.69 -21.03
N ARG A 320 -6.82 29.56 -21.24
CA ARG A 320 -7.96 29.43 -22.16
C ARG A 320 -9.27 29.94 -21.58
N GLY A 321 -9.37 30.11 -20.25
CA GLY A 321 -10.61 30.49 -19.58
C GLY A 321 -11.69 29.41 -19.64
N VAL A 322 -11.32 28.13 -19.53
CA VAL A 322 -12.25 26.99 -19.53
C VAL A 322 -12.35 26.40 -18.11
N PRO A 323 -13.33 26.81 -17.28
CA PRO A 323 -13.37 26.46 -15.86
C PRO A 323 -13.46 24.96 -15.57
N TYR A 324 -14.14 24.20 -16.44
CA TYR A 324 -14.30 22.74 -16.27
C TYR A 324 -12.96 21.99 -16.42
N GLU A 325 -12.15 22.36 -17.41
CA GLU A 325 -10.82 21.77 -17.61
C GLU A 325 -9.87 22.14 -16.45
N GLU A 326 -9.92 23.39 -15.97
CA GLU A 326 -9.14 23.82 -14.81
C GLU A 326 -9.55 23.05 -13.56
N PHE A 327 -10.86 22.89 -13.33
CA PHE A 327 -11.40 22.08 -12.24
C PHE A 327 -10.91 20.64 -12.31
N PHE A 328 -11.04 19.99 -13.48
CA PHE A 328 -10.74 18.57 -13.63
C PHE A 328 -9.27 18.25 -13.39
N SER A 329 -8.35 19.05 -13.93
CA SER A 329 -6.92 18.88 -13.70
C SER A 329 -6.53 19.23 -12.26
N LEU A 330 -7.13 20.27 -11.66
CA LEU A 330 -6.87 20.62 -10.26
C LEU A 330 -7.39 19.55 -9.29
N LEU A 331 -8.51 18.89 -9.61
CA LEU A 331 -9.02 17.78 -8.81
C LEU A 331 -8.01 16.62 -8.77
N ASN A 332 -7.39 16.28 -9.90
CA ASN A 332 -6.35 15.25 -9.95
C ASN A 332 -5.08 15.64 -9.17
N VAL A 333 -4.71 16.93 -9.19
CA VAL A 333 -3.67 17.46 -8.29
C VAL A 333 -4.02 17.18 -6.82
N LEU A 334 -5.26 17.45 -6.41
CA LEU A 334 -5.70 17.20 -5.03
C LEU A 334 -5.71 15.70 -4.69
N THR A 335 -6.18 14.84 -5.59
CA THR A 335 -6.21 13.38 -5.39
C THR A 335 -4.81 12.82 -5.17
N VAL A 336 -3.85 13.17 -6.02
CA VAL A 336 -2.46 12.70 -5.88
C VAL A 336 -1.81 13.25 -4.61
N SER A 337 -2.11 14.51 -4.25
CA SER A 337 -1.61 15.13 -3.01
C SER A 337 -2.17 14.46 -1.75
N LEU A 338 -3.44 14.03 -1.76
CA LEU A 338 -4.01 13.20 -0.70
C LEU A 338 -3.26 11.87 -0.57
N GLY A 339 -2.98 11.20 -1.70
CA GLY A 339 -2.19 9.96 -1.73
C GLY A 339 -0.79 10.12 -1.14
N MET A 340 -0.13 11.25 -1.39
CA MET A 340 1.17 11.59 -0.79
C MET A 340 1.07 12.06 0.68
N GLY A 341 -0.14 12.19 1.25
CA GLY A 341 -0.35 12.63 2.63
C GLY A 341 -0.20 14.14 2.84
N GLU A 342 -0.32 14.96 1.80
CA GLU A 342 -0.16 16.41 1.85
C GLU A 342 -1.48 17.14 2.17
N LEU A 343 -2.07 16.81 3.33
CA LEU A 343 -3.41 17.27 3.70
C LEU A 343 -3.56 18.81 3.69
N ALA A 344 -2.55 19.53 4.18
CA ALA A 344 -2.55 20.99 4.23
C ALA A 344 -2.64 21.63 2.84
N PHE A 345 -1.94 21.06 1.85
CA PHE A 345 -1.98 21.54 0.47
C PHE A 345 -3.38 21.36 -0.14
N VAL A 346 -4.03 20.23 0.17
CA VAL A 346 -5.39 19.94 -0.29
C VAL A 346 -6.40 20.93 0.30
N GLU A 347 -6.31 21.19 1.60
CA GLU A 347 -7.18 22.14 2.29
C GLU A 347 -7.01 23.58 1.80
N GLU A 348 -5.77 24.01 1.53
CA GLU A 348 -5.48 25.34 0.99
C GLU A 348 -6.10 25.56 -0.41
N ASN A 349 -6.11 24.52 -1.25
CA ASN A 349 -6.59 24.60 -2.63
C ASN A 349 -8.08 24.27 -2.79
N LEU A 350 -8.72 23.65 -1.82
CA LEU A 350 -10.14 23.27 -1.88
C LEU A 350 -11.09 24.46 -2.14
N PRO A 351 -10.92 25.66 -1.54
CA PRO A 351 -11.75 26.82 -1.84
C PRO A 351 -11.72 27.22 -3.33
N LYS A 352 -10.57 27.07 -3.98
CA LYS A 352 -10.40 27.37 -5.41
C LYS A 352 -11.18 26.38 -6.27
N VAL A 353 -11.14 25.09 -5.94
CA VAL A 353 -11.95 24.06 -6.62
C VAL A 353 -13.44 24.36 -6.46
N LYS A 354 -13.89 24.69 -5.25
CA LYS A 354 -15.30 25.08 -4.98
C LYS A 354 -15.73 26.31 -5.79
N GLN A 355 -14.85 27.31 -5.91
CA GLN A 355 -15.12 28.47 -6.74
C GLN A 355 -15.26 28.10 -8.22
N LEU A 356 -14.38 27.25 -8.76
CA LEU A 356 -14.48 26.77 -10.14
C LEU A 356 -15.81 26.04 -10.39
N VAL A 357 -16.21 25.14 -9.49
CA VAL A 357 -17.52 24.45 -9.59
C VAL A 357 -18.68 25.45 -9.67
N SER A 358 -18.64 26.53 -8.89
CA SER A 358 -19.72 27.53 -8.86
C SER A 358 -19.92 28.32 -10.17
N ILE A 359 -18.92 28.33 -11.06
CA ILE A 359 -18.96 29.06 -12.33
C ILE A 359 -19.12 28.14 -13.56
N ILE A 360 -19.18 26.82 -13.36
CA ILE A 360 -19.46 25.85 -14.42
C ILE A 360 -20.96 25.86 -14.74
N SER A 361 -21.32 25.83 -16.03
CA SER A 361 -22.71 25.94 -16.48
C SER A 361 -23.62 24.78 -16.01
N ASP A 362 -23.13 23.54 -16.10
CA ASP A 362 -23.72 22.38 -15.42
C ASP A 362 -22.74 21.89 -14.34
N PRO A 363 -22.87 22.37 -13.10
CA PRO A 363 -21.91 22.08 -12.04
C PRO A 363 -22.08 20.67 -11.48
N ALA A 364 -23.19 19.98 -11.75
CA ALA A 364 -23.57 18.80 -11.02
C ALA A 364 -22.57 17.63 -11.20
N PRO A 365 -22.02 17.30 -12.39
CA PRO A 365 -20.97 16.28 -12.51
C PRO A 365 -19.69 16.67 -11.76
N ALA A 366 -19.29 17.95 -11.83
CA ALA A 366 -18.13 18.44 -11.10
C ALA A 366 -18.35 18.38 -9.57
N GLN A 367 -19.57 18.61 -9.11
CA GLN A 367 -19.94 18.51 -7.71
C GLN A 367 -19.88 17.07 -7.19
N LEU A 368 -20.30 16.07 -7.97
CA LEU A 368 -20.13 14.65 -7.62
C LEU A 368 -18.65 14.29 -7.46
N ASN A 369 -17.81 14.69 -8.41
CA ASN A 369 -16.37 14.44 -8.37
C ASN A 369 -15.70 15.14 -7.17
N LEU A 370 -16.10 16.37 -6.84
CA LEU A 370 -15.60 17.11 -5.66
C LEU A 370 -15.92 16.39 -4.35
N ARG A 371 -17.09 15.74 -4.22
CA ARG A 371 -17.47 15.01 -3.01
C ARG A 371 -16.50 13.88 -2.68
N GLY A 372 -15.84 13.28 -3.68
CA GLY A 372 -14.78 12.29 -3.45
C GLY A 372 -13.64 12.84 -2.59
N ILE A 373 -13.16 14.05 -2.89
CA ILE A 373 -12.14 14.75 -2.09
C ILE A 373 -12.66 15.06 -0.68
N GLU A 374 -13.92 15.50 -0.56
CA GLU A 374 -14.52 15.81 0.74
C GLU A 374 -14.64 14.55 1.63
N VAL A 375 -14.98 13.41 1.04
CA VAL A 375 -15.01 12.10 1.71
C VAL A 375 -13.63 11.70 2.20
N GLU A 376 -12.60 11.81 1.37
CA GLU A 376 -11.22 11.49 1.79
C GLU A 376 -10.73 12.40 2.92
N LEU A 377 -11.06 13.70 2.89
CA LEU A 377 -10.77 14.62 3.99
C LEU A 377 -11.49 14.22 5.28
N MET A 378 -12.74 13.78 5.20
CA MET A 378 -13.50 13.27 6.34
C MET A 378 -12.85 12.01 6.92
N ILE A 379 -12.48 11.05 6.07
CA ILE A 379 -11.77 9.82 6.46
C ILE A 379 -10.46 10.14 7.18
N ASN A 380 -9.66 11.05 6.62
CA ASN A 380 -8.38 11.48 7.22
C ASN A 380 -8.54 12.15 8.59
N ARG A 381 -9.73 12.66 8.90
CA ARG A 381 -10.10 13.24 10.21
C ARG A 381 -10.81 12.26 11.14
N GLY A 382 -11.01 11.01 10.71
CA GLY A 382 -11.76 10.00 11.46
C GLY A 382 -13.28 10.17 11.45
N GLN A 383 -13.82 10.98 10.54
CA GLN A 383 -15.25 11.26 10.39
C GLN A 383 -15.95 10.20 9.52
N TRP A 384 -15.78 8.93 9.88
CA TRP A 384 -16.21 7.79 9.07
C TRP A 384 -17.72 7.73 8.82
N LYS A 385 -18.53 8.10 9.82
CA LYS A 385 -20.01 8.03 9.72
C LYS A 385 -20.54 9.12 8.80
N GLU A 386 -19.97 10.33 8.87
CA GLU A 386 -20.26 11.43 7.96
C GLU A 386 -19.83 11.11 6.53
N ALA A 387 -18.62 10.54 6.36
CA ALA A 387 -18.11 10.09 5.06
C ALA A 387 -19.04 9.05 4.42
N LEU A 388 -19.46 8.02 5.17
CA LEU A 388 -20.39 6.99 4.71
C LEU A 388 -21.74 7.58 4.28
N GLN A 389 -22.27 8.53 5.06
CA GLN A 389 -23.54 9.19 4.72
C GLN A 389 -23.43 10.03 3.43
N LEU A 390 -22.30 10.73 3.25
CA LEU A 390 -22.04 11.52 2.04
C LEU A 390 -21.89 10.61 0.81
N LEU A 391 -21.17 9.50 0.94
CA LEU A 391 -21.03 8.49 -0.11
C LEU A 391 -22.38 7.91 -0.56
N ARG A 392 -23.25 7.50 0.37
CA ARG A 392 -24.61 7.01 0.06
C ARG A 392 -25.43 8.04 -0.71
N THR A 393 -25.40 9.29 -0.25
CA THR A 393 -26.10 10.41 -0.91
C THR A 393 -25.57 10.61 -2.33
N SER A 394 -24.24 10.60 -2.49
CA SER A 394 -23.55 10.76 -3.77
C SER A 394 -23.83 9.59 -4.73
N GLN A 395 -23.89 8.37 -4.21
CA GLN A 395 -24.21 7.16 -4.98
C GLN A 395 -25.63 7.20 -5.57
N THR A 396 -26.62 7.60 -4.77
CA THR A 396 -28.02 7.73 -5.23
C THR A 396 -28.11 8.77 -6.35
N GLU A 397 -27.48 9.94 -6.17
CA GLU A 397 -27.47 10.99 -7.18
C GLU A 397 -26.75 10.55 -8.47
N ALA A 398 -25.62 9.84 -8.36
CA ALA A 398 -24.92 9.29 -9.52
C ALA A 398 -25.79 8.27 -10.29
N GLN A 399 -26.53 7.43 -9.56
CA GLN A 399 -27.45 6.45 -10.15
C GLN A 399 -28.62 7.12 -10.89
N GLU A 400 -29.26 8.12 -10.28
CA GLU A 400 -30.38 8.86 -10.89
C GLU A 400 -29.96 9.56 -12.20
N ARG A 401 -28.69 9.95 -12.30
CA ARG A 401 -28.13 10.65 -13.47
C ARG A 401 -27.50 9.72 -14.51
N GLY A 402 -27.36 8.43 -14.20
CA GLY A 402 -26.65 7.48 -15.06
C GLY A 402 -25.13 7.73 -15.12
N ASP A 403 -24.55 8.39 -14.13
CA ASP A 403 -23.10 8.62 -14.02
C ASP A 403 -22.43 7.34 -13.48
N LEU A 404 -22.08 6.43 -14.38
CA LEU A 404 -21.52 5.12 -14.02
C LEU A 404 -20.16 5.22 -13.31
N GLN A 405 -19.34 6.23 -13.63
CA GLN A 405 -18.01 6.38 -13.05
C GLN A 405 -18.09 6.77 -11.57
N ASN A 406 -18.94 7.76 -11.26
CA ASN A 406 -19.19 8.14 -9.87
C ASN A 406 -19.97 7.05 -9.14
N LEU A 407 -20.92 6.36 -9.79
CA LEU A 407 -21.64 5.25 -9.17
C LEU A 407 -20.68 4.13 -8.74
N LEU A 408 -19.74 3.73 -9.60
CA LEU A 408 -18.70 2.75 -9.25
C LEU A 408 -17.81 3.24 -8.11
N SER A 409 -17.31 4.48 -8.20
CA SER A 409 -16.38 5.04 -7.21
C SER A 409 -17.03 5.17 -5.82
N ASN A 410 -18.27 5.65 -5.76
CA ASN A 410 -19.01 5.74 -4.51
C ASN A 410 -19.36 4.37 -3.94
N SER A 411 -19.73 3.39 -4.77
CA SER A 411 -20.00 2.01 -4.34
C SER A 411 -18.77 1.36 -3.68
N VAL A 412 -17.59 1.50 -4.31
CA VAL A 412 -16.32 1.04 -3.73
C VAL A 412 -16.02 1.77 -2.43
N GLY A 413 -16.20 3.09 -2.39
CA GLY A 413 -16.00 3.90 -1.19
C GLY A 413 -16.87 3.45 -0.01
N ILE A 414 -18.14 3.13 -0.25
CA ILE A 414 -19.08 2.65 0.78
C ILE A 414 -18.56 1.34 1.39
N ALA A 415 -18.22 0.35 0.56
CA ALA A 415 -17.71 -0.93 1.04
C ALA A 415 -16.37 -0.79 1.78
N ASN A 416 -15.50 0.12 1.33
CA ASN A 416 -14.22 0.39 1.98
C ASN A 416 -14.42 1.00 3.38
N VAL A 417 -15.29 2.01 3.50
CA VAL A 417 -15.61 2.63 4.80
C VAL A 417 -16.30 1.64 5.75
N ILE A 418 -17.19 0.79 5.24
CA ILE A 418 -17.79 -0.29 6.04
C ILE A 418 -16.70 -1.25 6.57
N THR A 419 -15.76 -1.65 5.71
CA THR A 419 -14.67 -2.53 6.11
C THR A 419 -13.78 -1.89 7.19
N GLU A 420 -13.46 -0.60 7.07
CA GLU A 420 -12.68 0.13 8.07
C GLU A 420 -13.43 0.29 9.40
N LEU A 421 -14.73 0.59 9.38
CA LEU A 421 -15.56 0.66 10.59
C LEU A 421 -15.54 -0.65 11.37
N ASP A 422 -15.62 -1.78 10.68
CA ASP A 422 -15.50 -3.10 11.28
C ASP A 422 -14.10 -3.36 11.88
N ARG A 423 -13.02 -2.91 11.23
CA ARG A 423 -11.65 -2.95 11.80
C ARG A 423 -11.52 -2.12 13.08
N LEU A 424 -12.27 -1.03 13.18
CA LEU A 424 -12.35 -0.18 14.37
C LEU A 424 -13.26 -0.77 15.48
N GLY A 425 -13.93 -1.90 15.22
CA GLY A 425 -14.84 -2.55 16.16
C GLY A 425 -16.23 -1.93 16.22
N GLU A 426 -16.59 -1.09 15.25
CA GLU A 426 -17.95 -0.56 15.12
C GLU A 426 -18.87 -1.61 14.47
N PRO A 427 -20.17 -1.67 14.85
CA PRO A 427 -21.12 -2.54 14.18
C PRO A 427 -21.39 -2.08 12.75
N VAL A 428 -21.41 -3.02 11.80
CA VAL A 428 -21.56 -2.74 10.37
C VAL A 428 -22.65 -3.59 9.71
N ASP A 429 -23.12 -3.13 8.55
CA ASP A 429 -24.03 -3.86 7.67
C ASP A 429 -23.25 -4.44 6.47
N TRP A 430 -22.86 -5.70 6.56
CA TRP A 430 -22.15 -6.39 5.49
C TRP A 430 -23.01 -6.58 4.23
N SER A 431 -24.33 -6.68 4.38
CA SER A 431 -25.23 -6.87 3.23
C SER A 431 -25.23 -5.63 2.31
N GLU A 432 -25.05 -4.44 2.89
CA GLU A 432 -24.85 -3.23 2.12
C GLU A 432 -23.52 -3.26 1.36
N ALA A 433 -22.41 -3.61 2.01
CA ALA A 433 -21.10 -3.69 1.38
C ALA A 433 -21.09 -4.67 0.20
N GLU A 434 -21.70 -5.85 0.36
CA GLU A 434 -21.85 -6.82 -0.73
C GLU A 434 -22.68 -6.27 -1.90
N ALA A 435 -23.84 -5.67 -1.62
CA ALA A 435 -24.75 -5.18 -2.66
C ALA A 435 -24.10 -4.06 -3.52
N VAL A 436 -23.38 -3.14 -2.89
CA VAL A 436 -22.69 -2.07 -3.65
C VAL A 436 -21.50 -2.61 -4.45
N LEU A 437 -20.81 -3.65 -3.96
CA LEU A 437 -19.69 -4.27 -4.68
C LEU A 437 -20.15 -5.08 -5.89
N VAL A 438 -21.29 -5.78 -5.80
CA VAL A 438 -21.91 -6.42 -6.98
C VAL A 438 -22.16 -5.37 -8.07
N THR A 439 -22.75 -4.24 -7.69
CA THR A 439 -23.00 -3.11 -8.61
C THR A 439 -21.70 -2.58 -9.20
N ALA A 440 -20.65 -2.39 -8.39
CA ALA A 440 -19.35 -1.91 -8.85
C ALA A 440 -18.69 -2.89 -9.84
N ILE A 441 -18.74 -4.19 -9.57
CA ILE A 441 -18.20 -5.22 -10.46
C ILE A 441 -18.95 -5.22 -11.80
N GLU A 442 -20.28 -5.20 -11.79
CA GLU A 442 -21.10 -5.15 -13.01
C GLU A 442 -20.80 -3.92 -13.88
N ILE A 443 -20.54 -2.77 -13.26
CA ILE A 443 -20.14 -1.55 -13.96
C ILE A 443 -18.74 -1.70 -14.54
N SER A 444 -17.79 -2.24 -13.77
CA SER A 444 -16.40 -2.44 -14.20
C SER A 444 -16.28 -3.40 -15.38
N ASP A 445 -17.15 -4.42 -15.45
CA ASP A 445 -17.17 -5.40 -16.54
C ASP A 445 -17.68 -4.81 -17.86
N ARG A 446 -18.38 -3.68 -17.79
CA ARG A 446 -18.78 -2.90 -18.97
C ARG A 446 -17.66 -1.96 -19.46
N GLY A 447 -16.47 -2.02 -18.86
CA GLY A 447 -15.30 -1.23 -19.25
C GLY A 447 -15.23 0.15 -18.59
N VAL A 448 -15.94 0.37 -17.48
CA VAL A 448 -15.91 1.62 -16.72
C VAL A 448 -15.03 1.46 -15.47
N GLY A 449 -13.97 2.24 -15.34
CA GLY A 449 -13.08 2.18 -14.17
C GLY A 449 -12.25 0.89 -14.05
N GLY A 450 -11.60 0.71 -12.90
CA GLY A 450 -10.72 -0.43 -12.63
C GLY A 450 -11.50 -1.71 -12.24
N ARG A 451 -11.09 -2.86 -12.78
CA ARG A 451 -11.78 -4.15 -12.55
C ARG A 451 -11.26 -4.96 -11.36
N VAL A 452 -10.02 -4.69 -10.93
CA VAL A 452 -9.30 -5.48 -9.91
C VAL A 452 -9.75 -5.12 -8.50
N TRP A 453 -9.74 -3.83 -8.17
CA TRP A 453 -10.02 -3.36 -6.81
C TRP A 453 -11.43 -3.73 -6.29
N PRO A 454 -12.53 -3.57 -7.03
CA PRO A 454 -13.86 -3.99 -6.56
C PRO A 454 -13.93 -5.47 -6.16
N ARG A 455 -13.22 -6.35 -6.90
CA ARG A 455 -13.15 -7.79 -6.62
C ARG A 455 -12.26 -8.10 -5.42
N CYS A 456 -11.11 -7.43 -5.31
CA CYS A 456 -10.24 -7.51 -4.13
C CYS A 456 -10.99 -7.12 -2.87
N LEU A 457 -11.70 -5.99 -2.90
CA LEU A 457 -12.49 -5.52 -1.76
C LEU A 457 -13.65 -6.47 -1.44
N SER A 458 -14.30 -7.07 -2.45
CA SER A 458 -15.30 -8.12 -2.24
C SER A 458 -14.71 -9.36 -1.56
N SER A 459 -13.50 -9.77 -1.97
CA SER A 459 -12.76 -10.85 -1.29
C SER A 459 -12.51 -10.53 0.18
N ILE A 460 -12.05 -9.30 0.48
CA ILE A 460 -11.82 -8.83 1.85
C ILE A 460 -13.13 -8.87 2.66
N VAL A 461 -14.23 -8.34 2.12
CA VAL A 461 -15.56 -8.35 2.77
C VAL A 461 -16.01 -9.78 3.12
N HIS A 462 -15.84 -10.74 2.20
CA HIS A 462 -16.19 -12.13 2.47
C HIS A 462 -15.23 -12.79 3.48
N ALA A 463 -13.94 -12.48 3.43
CA ALA A 463 -12.96 -12.99 4.39
C ALA A 463 -13.25 -12.53 5.82
N ARG A 464 -13.63 -11.25 6.01
CA ARG A 464 -14.03 -10.69 7.31
C ARG A 464 -15.27 -11.38 7.90
N GLN A 465 -16.16 -11.88 7.04
CA GLN A 465 -17.35 -12.63 7.45
C GLN A 465 -17.10 -14.13 7.68
N GLY A 466 -15.89 -14.62 7.41
CA GLY A 466 -15.55 -16.05 7.49
C GLY A 466 -15.99 -16.87 6.27
N ALA A 467 -16.46 -16.23 5.19
CA ALA A 467 -16.85 -16.86 3.94
C ALA A 467 -15.62 -17.13 3.05
N PHE A 468 -14.69 -17.95 3.54
CA PHE A 468 -13.35 -18.11 2.94
C PHE A 468 -13.34 -18.75 1.55
N GLN A 469 -14.37 -19.52 1.19
CA GLN A 469 -14.48 -20.11 -0.15
C GLN A 469 -14.81 -19.04 -1.18
N ASP A 470 -15.81 -18.20 -0.88
CA ASP A 470 -16.22 -17.08 -1.73
C ASP A 470 -15.11 -16.04 -1.83
N ALA A 471 -14.44 -15.74 -0.71
CA ALA A 471 -13.29 -14.84 -0.69
C ALA A 471 -12.16 -15.30 -1.63
N ARG A 472 -11.82 -16.60 -1.65
CA ARG A 472 -10.83 -17.16 -2.58
C ARG A 472 -11.28 -17.06 -4.04
N LEU A 473 -12.55 -17.33 -4.31
CA LEU A 473 -13.10 -17.25 -5.65
C LEU A 473 -12.98 -15.82 -6.18
N LEU A 474 -13.43 -14.84 -5.41
CA LEU A 474 -13.35 -13.41 -5.76
C LEU A 474 -11.91 -12.92 -5.94
N LEU A 475 -10.97 -13.43 -5.14
CA LEU A 475 -9.55 -13.12 -5.32
C LEU A 475 -9.00 -13.71 -6.63
N THR A 476 -9.43 -14.92 -6.99
CA THR A 476 -9.07 -15.54 -8.29
C THR A 476 -9.65 -14.73 -9.45
N GLU A 477 -10.92 -14.32 -9.35
CA GLU A 477 -11.55 -13.44 -10.35
C GLU A 477 -10.83 -12.08 -10.46
N ALA A 478 -10.32 -11.53 -9.35
CA ALA A 478 -9.53 -10.30 -9.37
C ALA A 478 -8.21 -10.48 -10.14
N GLN A 479 -7.54 -11.61 -9.95
CA GLN A 479 -6.31 -11.97 -10.68
C GLN A 479 -6.58 -12.15 -12.18
N GLU A 480 -7.70 -12.79 -12.54
CA GLU A 480 -8.12 -12.94 -13.93
C GLU A 480 -8.47 -11.57 -14.56
N ALA A 481 -9.13 -10.69 -13.81
CA ALA A 481 -9.52 -9.36 -14.28
C ALA A 481 -8.33 -8.42 -14.54
N ALA A 482 -7.23 -8.61 -13.82
CA ALA A 482 -5.98 -7.86 -14.01
C ALA A 482 -5.32 -8.16 -15.37
N GLY A 483 -5.47 -9.39 -15.88
CA GLY A 483 -4.92 -9.78 -17.17
C GLY A 483 -3.38 -9.80 -17.20
N PRO A 484 -2.76 -9.77 -18.40
CA PRO A 484 -1.32 -10.00 -18.56
C PRO A 484 -0.43 -8.78 -18.24
N SER A 485 -0.99 -7.57 -18.13
CA SER A 485 -0.25 -6.34 -17.85
C SER A 485 -0.75 -5.73 -16.55
N LEU A 486 -0.12 -6.13 -15.45
CA LEU A 486 -0.52 -5.74 -14.09
C LEU A 486 0.09 -4.38 -13.73
N THR A 487 -0.73 -3.39 -13.39
CA THR A 487 -0.21 -2.13 -12.84
C THR A 487 0.28 -2.34 -11.41
N MET A 488 1.15 -1.45 -10.91
CA MET A 488 1.60 -1.51 -9.52
C MET A 488 0.43 -1.33 -8.52
N TRP A 489 -0.61 -0.60 -8.92
CA TRP A 489 -1.88 -0.47 -8.18
C TRP A 489 -2.66 -1.79 -8.11
N ASP A 490 -2.76 -2.51 -9.22
CA ASP A 490 -3.41 -3.82 -9.26
C ASP A 490 -2.64 -4.84 -8.41
N GLU A 491 -1.30 -4.81 -8.49
CA GLU A 491 -0.44 -5.70 -7.71
C GLU A 491 -0.63 -5.46 -6.21
N GLY A 492 -0.62 -4.18 -5.80
CA GLY A 492 -0.84 -3.80 -4.41
C GLY A 492 -2.24 -4.19 -3.92
N SER A 493 -3.27 -4.01 -4.75
CA SER A 493 -4.65 -4.38 -4.43
C SER A 493 -4.81 -5.89 -4.21
N LEU A 494 -4.21 -6.70 -5.08
CA LEU A 494 -4.22 -8.16 -4.97
C LEU A 494 -3.47 -8.62 -3.72
N LYS A 495 -2.27 -8.08 -3.48
CA LYS A 495 -1.47 -8.41 -2.29
C LYS A 495 -2.18 -8.01 -1.00
N PHE A 496 -2.91 -6.90 -1.00
CA PHE A 496 -3.71 -6.50 0.16
C PHE A 496 -4.84 -7.50 0.44
N ALA A 497 -5.60 -7.91 -0.58
CA ALA A 497 -6.65 -8.90 -0.43
C ALA A 497 -6.11 -10.28 -0.01
N GLU A 498 -4.95 -10.70 -0.56
CA GLU A 498 -4.22 -11.89 -0.12
C GLU A 498 -3.85 -11.83 1.37
N ALA A 499 -3.35 -10.67 1.83
CA ALA A 499 -2.95 -10.45 3.22
C ALA A 499 -4.15 -10.53 4.17
N GLU A 500 -5.25 -9.88 3.83
CA GLU A 500 -6.49 -9.89 4.62
C GLU A 500 -7.12 -11.29 4.69
N LEU A 501 -7.18 -12.01 3.56
CA LEU A 501 -7.68 -13.38 3.53
C LEU A 501 -6.80 -14.31 4.36
N ALA A 502 -5.47 -14.25 4.20
CA ALA A 502 -4.55 -15.07 4.97
C ALA A 502 -4.63 -14.76 6.48
N TYR A 503 -4.77 -13.48 6.85
CA TYR A 503 -4.96 -13.07 8.23
C TYR A 503 -6.26 -13.63 8.82
N ALA A 504 -7.38 -13.52 8.10
CA ALA A 504 -8.68 -14.03 8.53
C ALA A 504 -8.69 -15.58 8.68
N GLU A 505 -7.92 -16.28 7.84
CA GLU A 505 -7.72 -17.73 7.92
C GLU A 505 -6.66 -18.17 8.93
N THR A 506 -6.05 -17.25 9.68
CA THR A 506 -4.94 -17.52 10.62
C THR A 506 -3.71 -18.16 9.96
N ARG A 507 -3.52 -17.96 8.65
CA ARG A 507 -2.32 -18.38 7.91
C ARG A 507 -1.21 -17.34 8.09
N TRP A 508 -0.64 -17.30 9.28
CA TRP A 508 0.24 -16.20 9.71
C TRP A 508 1.43 -15.94 8.80
N SER A 509 2.14 -16.98 8.35
CA SER A 509 3.31 -16.82 7.47
C SER A 509 2.93 -16.19 6.14
N ASP A 510 1.79 -16.58 5.57
CA ASP A 510 1.29 -16.05 4.30
C ASP A 510 0.83 -14.60 4.48
N ALA A 511 0.14 -14.29 5.58
CA ALA A 511 -0.29 -12.94 5.92
C ALA A 511 0.92 -11.99 6.08
N LEU A 512 1.95 -12.41 6.81
CA LEU A 512 3.17 -11.61 7.01
C LEU A 512 3.87 -11.30 5.67
N ALA A 513 4.05 -12.31 4.81
CA ALA A 513 4.67 -12.11 3.51
C ALA A 513 3.84 -11.20 2.58
N ALA A 514 2.52 -11.33 2.61
CA ALA A 514 1.64 -10.49 1.80
C ALA A 514 1.59 -9.04 2.30
N TYR A 515 1.57 -8.82 3.63
CA TYR A 515 1.64 -7.47 4.21
C TYR A 515 2.97 -6.77 3.94
N GLU A 516 4.08 -7.50 4.00
CA GLU A 516 5.40 -6.99 3.60
C GLU A 516 5.40 -6.55 2.14
N ALA A 517 4.83 -7.37 1.24
CA ALA A 517 4.75 -7.07 -0.18
C ALA A 517 3.90 -5.82 -0.47
N VAL A 518 2.69 -5.71 0.10
CA VAL A 518 1.84 -4.54 -0.11
C VAL A 518 2.44 -3.27 0.52
N ALA A 519 3.10 -3.37 1.69
CA ALA A 519 3.81 -2.22 2.26
C ALA A 519 4.95 -1.75 1.35
N GLY A 520 5.72 -2.68 0.78
CA GLY A 520 6.77 -2.36 -0.20
C GLY A 520 6.23 -1.74 -1.50
N ILE A 521 5.04 -2.16 -1.96
CA ILE A 521 4.35 -1.55 -3.10
C ILE A 521 3.86 -0.14 -2.77
N ALA A 522 3.17 0.03 -1.64
CA ALA A 522 2.65 1.34 -1.20
C ALA A 522 3.79 2.37 -1.01
N ALA A 523 4.95 1.92 -0.52
CA ALA A 523 6.15 2.75 -0.40
C ALA A 523 6.70 3.19 -1.76
N ARG A 524 6.75 2.28 -2.76
CA ARG A 524 7.19 2.60 -4.13
C ARG A 524 6.24 3.54 -4.86
N LEU A 525 4.94 3.43 -4.59
CA LEU A 525 3.92 4.35 -5.10
C LEU A 525 3.89 5.69 -4.35
N GLU A 526 4.71 5.85 -3.31
CA GLU A 526 4.72 7.01 -2.40
C GLU A 526 3.34 7.33 -1.79
N MET A 527 2.50 6.31 -1.62
CA MET A 527 1.17 6.43 -1.04
C MET A 527 1.28 6.39 0.49
N ARG A 528 1.78 7.48 1.08
CA ARG A 528 2.23 7.52 2.48
C ARG A 528 1.15 7.13 3.50
N PRO A 529 -0.12 7.60 3.43
CA PRO A 529 -1.17 7.16 4.35
C PRO A 529 -1.49 5.67 4.21
N TRP A 530 -1.49 5.16 2.97
CA TRP A 530 -1.75 3.74 2.73
C TRP A 530 -0.59 2.87 3.23
N TRP A 531 0.65 3.27 2.97
CA TRP A 531 1.85 2.60 3.49
C TRP A 531 1.84 2.52 5.03
N ALA A 532 1.58 3.64 5.72
CA ALA A 532 1.48 3.66 7.18
C ALA A 532 0.32 2.77 7.70
N SER A 533 -0.79 2.68 6.96
CA SER A 533 -1.88 1.74 7.25
C SER A 533 -1.42 0.29 7.12
N MET A 534 -0.66 -0.05 6.07
CA MET A 534 -0.13 -1.40 5.86
C MET A 534 0.84 -1.80 6.97
N LEU A 535 1.72 -0.90 7.43
CA LEU A 535 2.60 -1.15 8.57
C LEU A 535 1.82 -1.45 9.86
N LYS A 536 0.73 -0.71 10.13
CA LYS A 536 -0.14 -0.97 11.28
C LYS A 536 -0.78 -2.35 11.17
N LEU A 537 -1.38 -2.69 10.02
CA LEU A 537 -2.04 -3.98 9.83
C LEU A 537 -1.04 -5.14 9.88
N TRP A 538 0.16 -4.96 9.34
CA TRP A 538 1.25 -5.91 9.47
C TRP A 538 1.63 -6.15 10.94
N ALA A 539 1.73 -5.09 11.74
CA ALA A 539 1.96 -5.21 13.17
C ALA A 539 0.82 -5.95 13.90
N ASP A 540 -0.44 -5.75 13.48
CA ASP A 540 -1.59 -6.48 14.03
C ASP A 540 -1.44 -8.00 13.80
N VAL A 541 -0.83 -8.46 12.69
CA VAL A 541 -0.51 -9.89 12.47
C VAL A 541 0.44 -10.43 13.55
N TYR A 542 1.54 -9.72 13.81
CA TYR A 542 2.49 -10.09 14.85
C TYR A 542 1.86 -10.10 16.24
N ILE A 543 1.04 -9.09 16.56
CA ILE A 543 0.32 -9.02 17.83
C ILE A 543 -0.64 -10.20 17.99
N SER A 544 -1.30 -10.64 16.92
CA SER A 544 -2.23 -11.77 16.92
C SER A 544 -1.51 -13.12 17.03
N ARG A 545 -0.38 -13.30 16.34
CA ARG A 545 0.42 -14.54 16.39
C ARG A 545 1.10 -14.75 17.75
N GLY A 546 1.71 -13.70 18.31
CA GLY A 546 2.16 -13.66 19.70
C GLY A 546 3.41 -14.50 20.03
N GLU A 547 4.28 -14.82 19.06
CA GLU A 547 5.57 -15.47 19.33
C GLU A 547 6.53 -14.51 20.09
N PRO A 548 7.56 -15.02 20.80
CA PRO A 548 8.42 -14.19 21.64
C PRO A 548 9.08 -13.00 20.94
N THR A 549 9.39 -13.11 19.64
CA THR A 549 10.01 -12.01 18.86
C THR A 549 9.00 -11.14 18.10
N ASP A 550 7.72 -11.53 18.08
CA ASP A 550 6.69 -10.85 17.30
C ASP A 550 6.38 -9.47 17.86
N LEU A 551 6.31 -9.35 19.19
CA LEU A 551 5.91 -8.09 19.82
C LEU A 551 6.95 -6.99 19.63
N GLU A 552 8.23 -7.34 19.54
CA GLU A 552 9.30 -6.39 19.21
C GLU A 552 9.17 -5.90 17.77
N ARG A 553 8.93 -6.81 16.82
CA ARG A 553 8.71 -6.47 15.41
C ARG A 553 7.45 -5.62 15.23
N ALA A 554 6.35 -5.98 15.88
CA ALA A 554 5.12 -5.20 15.88
C ALA A 554 5.35 -3.77 16.38
N GLN A 555 6.09 -3.61 17.49
CA GLN A 555 6.40 -2.28 18.03
C GLN A 555 7.29 -1.45 17.09
N ALA A 556 8.23 -2.08 16.37
CA ALA A 556 9.05 -1.38 15.39
C ALA A 556 8.18 -0.82 14.24
N LEU A 557 7.35 -1.66 13.63
CA LEU A 557 6.42 -1.28 12.57
C LEU A 557 5.44 -0.17 13.03
N LEU A 558 4.89 -0.29 14.23
CA LEU A 558 3.97 0.72 14.78
C LEU A 558 4.65 2.07 15.04
N ARG A 559 5.93 2.10 15.46
CA ARG A 559 6.66 3.37 15.64
C ARG A 559 6.92 4.06 14.30
N GLU A 560 7.23 3.28 13.28
CA GLU A 560 7.41 3.80 11.92
C GLU A 560 6.09 4.35 11.36
N ALA A 561 4.99 3.59 11.50
CA ALA A 561 3.66 4.06 11.13
C ALA A 561 3.25 5.33 11.89
N LEU A 562 3.54 5.41 13.20
CA LEU A 562 3.23 6.58 14.03
C LEU A 562 3.97 7.81 13.53
N SER A 563 5.29 7.70 13.33
CA SER A 563 6.11 8.79 12.79
C SER A 563 5.56 9.28 11.45
N ALA A 564 5.18 8.36 10.57
CA ALA A 564 4.63 8.72 9.26
C ALA A 564 3.33 9.52 9.38
N TYR A 565 2.39 9.09 10.24
CA TYR A 565 1.14 9.83 10.46
C TYR A 565 1.34 11.19 11.13
N GLU A 566 2.27 11.29 12.08
CA GLU A 566 2.63 12.56 12.72
C GLU A 566 3.22 13.55 11.70
N ASP A 567 4.13 13.08 10.82
CA ASP A 567 4.72 13.89 9.76
C ASP A 567 3.68 14.41 8.76
N MET A 568 2.62 13.64 8.52
CA MET A 568 1.50 14.02 7.64
C MET A 568 0.42 14.87 8.36
N GLY A 569 0.53 15.07 9.67
CA GLY A 569 -0.48 15.76 10.48
C GLY A 569 -1.78 14.98 10.67
N LEU A 570 -1.75 13.65 10.48
CA LEU A 570 -2.91 12.76 10.58
C LEU A 570 -3.11 12.28 12.02
N SER A 571 -3.57 13.19 12.88
CA SER A 571 -3.68 12.96 14.33
C SER A 571 -4.64 11.83 14.71
N TYR A 572 -5.72 11.63 13.93
CA TYR A 572 -6.67 10.55 14.17
C TYR A 572 -6.00 9.18 14.08
N PHE A 573 -5.27 8.93 12.98
CA PHE A 573 -4.56 7.66 12.77
C PHE A 573 -3.37 7.49 13.72
N SER A 574 -2.69 8.60 14.07
CA SER A 574 -1.64 8.58 15.10
C SER A 574 -2.18 8.01 16.42
N GLY A 575 -3.36 8.46 16.87
CA GLY A 575 -4.02 7.93 18.06
C GLY A 575 -4.39 6.44 17.98
N LEU A 576 -4.79 5.94 16.80
CA LEU A 576 -5.06 4.51 16.59
C LEU A 576 -3.79 3.66 16.70
N VAL A 577 -2.68 4.14 16.15
CA VAL A 577 -1.37 3.46 16.22
C VAL A 577 -0.82 3.49 17.64
N GLU A 578 -0.96 4.60 18.37
CA GLU A 578 -0.60 4.66 19.79
C GLU A 578 -1.35 3.62 20.63
N GLU A 579 -2.65 3.45 20.39
CA GLU A 579 -3.44 2.45 21.12
C GLU A 579 -2.96 1.02 20.82
N ARG A 580 -2.65 0.72 19.55
CA ARG A 580 -2.03 -0.57 19.19
C ARG A 580 -0.65 -0.77 19.83
N LEU A 581 0.15 0.29 19.94
CA LEU A 581 1.44 0.25 20.62
C LEU A 581 1.28 -0.05 22.11
N ARG A 582 0.23 0.49 22.77
CA ARG A 582 -0.11 0.14 24.16
C ARG A 582 -0.46 -1.34 24.30
N VAL A 583 -1.27 -1.89 23.39
CA VAL A 583 -1.61 -3.32 23.37
C VAL A 583 -0.35 -4.19 23.23
N ALA A 584 0.54 -3.88 22.28
CA ALA A 584 1.78 -4.64 22.08
C ALA A 584 2.69 -4.59 23.32
N ARG A 585 2.83 -3.42 23.95
CA ARG A 585 3.61 -3.24 25.19
C ARG A 585 3.03 -4.01 26.37
N ALA A 586 1.70 -3.98 26.53
CA ALA A 586 1.02 -4.74 27.59
C ALA A 586 1.28 -6.25 27.44
N LYS A 587 1.12 -6.81 26.23
CA LYS A 587 1.44 -8.22 25.97
C LYS A 587 2.91 -8.56 26.26
N THR A 588 3.83 -7.65 25.90
CA THR A 588 5.28 -7.85 26.15
C THR A 588 5.56 -7.93 27.65
N TYR A 589 4.91 -7.06 28.42
CA TYR A 589 5.02 -7.03 29.87
C TYR A 589 4.43 -8.29 30.52
N ASP A 590 3.27 -8.75 30.06
CA ASP A 590 2.64 -9.98 30.56
C ASP A 590 3.50 -11.22 30.31
N GLN A 591 4.11 -11.33 29.13
CA GLN A 591 5.06 -12.41 28.81
C GLN A 591 6.29 -12.38 29.73
N ALA A 592 6.84 -11.19 30.00
CA ALA A 592 7.98 -11.04 30.90
C ALA A 592 7.64 -11.44 32.34
N ILE A 593 6.45 -11.07 32.84
CA ILE A 593 5.97 -11.49 34.17
C ILE A 593 5.82 -13.00 34.24
N ALA A 594 5.17 -13.63 33.26
CA ALA A 594 4.95 -15.07 33.26
C ALA A 594 6.28 -15.84 33.29
N HIS A 595 7.26 -15.40 32.50
CA HIS A 595 8.61 -15.98 32.52
C HIS A 595 9.30 -15.82 33.88
N GLN A 596 9.18 -14.64 34.50
CA GLN A 596 9.73 -14.38 35.83
C GLN A 596 9.08 -15.26 36.91
N GLN A 597 7.77 -15.48 36.85
CA GLN A 597 7.05 -16.34 37.81
C GLN A 597 7.54 -17.80 37.71
N ILE A 598 7.64 -18.35 36.50
CA ILE A 598 8.16 -19.71 36.28
C ILE A 598 9.58 -19.83 36.84
N SER A 599 10.43 -18.83 36.59
CA SER A 599 11.81 -18.82 37.10
C SER A 599 11.85 -18.81 38.64
N GLN A 600 10.96 -18.06 39.29
CA GLN A 600 10.85 -18.02 40.76
C GLN A 600 10.36 -19.34 41.35
N GLU A 601 9.37 -19.98 40.74
CA GLU A 601 8.87 -21.28 41.16
C GLU A 601 9.96 -22.36 41.07
N MET A 602 10.75 -22.35 39.99
CA MET A 602 11.88 -23.26 39.84
C MET A 602 12.99 -23.01 40.87
N ALA A 603 13.31 -21.74 41.16
CA ALA A 603 14.27 -21.40 42.22
C ALA A 603 13.81 -21.85 43.62
N GLN A 604 12.49 -21.89 43.88
CA GLN A 604 11.95 -22.44 45.13
C GLN A 604 12.04 -23.97 45.15
N ALA A 605 11.74 -24.65 44.03
CA ALA A 605 11.91 -26.09 43.91
C ALA A 605 13.36 -26.51 44.20
N ARG A 606 14.35 -25.72 43.75
CA ARG A 606 15.78 -25.90 44.09
C ARG A 606 16.04 -26.00 45.57
N LYS A 607 15.53 -25.05 46.35
CA LYS A 607 15.79 -24.99 47.80
C LYS A 607 15.22 -26.20 48.54
N ILE A 608 14.05 -26.68 48.09
CA ILE A 608 13.45 -27.91 48.64
C ILE A 608 14.32 -29.11 48.27
N GLN A 609 14.80 -29.18 47.03
CA GLN A 609 15.70 -30.23 46.59
C GLN A 609 17.01 -30.28 47.39
N GLU A 610 17.68 -29.14 47.55
CA GLU A 610 18.92 -29.03 48.34
C GLU A 610 18.72 -29.53 49.78
N SER A 611 17.52 -29.35 50.36
CA SER A 611 17.20 -29.87 51.70
C SER A 611 17.13 -31.39 51.79
N PHE A 612 17.06 -32.11 50.67
CA PHE A 612 17.16 -33.57 50.66
C PHE A 612 18.61 -34.05 50.65
N LEU A 613 19.61 -33.23 50.30
CA LEU A 613 21.00 -33.66 50.38
C LEU A 613 21.47 -33.76 51.85
N PRO A 614 22.52 -34.55 52.17
CA PRO A 614 23.05 -34.62 53.53
C PRO A 614 23.51 -33.25 54.05
N GLU A 615 22.95 -32.80 55.18
CA GLU A 615 23.33 -31.51 55.81
C GLU A 615 24.78 -31.53 56.34
N GLU A 616 25.25 -32.67 56.82
CA GLU A 616 26.61 -32.88 57.32
C GLU A 616 27.20 -34.17 56.76
N ILE A 617 28.47 -34.11 56.36
CA ILE A 617 29.25 -35.29 56.01
C ILE A 617 29.59 -36.06 57.30
N PRO A 618 29.31 -37.38 57.40
CA PRO A 618 29.51 -38.11 58.64
C PRO A 618 30.99 -38.22 59.02
N SER A 619 31.30 -37.98 60.29
CA SER A 619 32.64 -38.21 60.84
C SER A 619 32.87 -39.71 61.07
N LEU A 620 33.80 -40.30 60.33
CA LEU A 620 34.21 -41.70 60.46
C LEU A 620 35.65 -41.77 60.97
N MET A 621 35.86 -42.46 62.09
CA MET A 621 37.20 -42.57 62.68
C MET A 621 38.17 -43.25 61.70
N GLY A 622 39.28 -42.58 61.37
CA GLY A 622 40.28 -43.07 60.42
C GLY A 622 39.91 -42.88 58.95
N TRP A 623 38.93 -42.01 58.65
CA TRP A 623 38.48 -41.69 57.31
C TRP A 623 38.27 -40.18 57.12
N GLN A 624 38.57 -39.70 55.92
CA GLN A 624 38.29 -38.34 55.47
C GLN A 624 37.31 -38.41 54.31
N LEU A 625 36.22 -37.64 54.40
CA LEU A 625 35.16 -37.61 53.40
C LEU A 625 35.01 -36.18 52.87
N SER A 626 34.84 -36.05 51.55
CA SER A 626 34.43 -34.80 50.90
C SER A 626 33.34 -35.08 49.87
N ALA A 627 32.34 -34.23 49.75
CA ALA A 627 31.27 -34.36 48.77
C ALA A 627 30.82 -32.98 48.27
N ILE A 628 30.53 -32.85 46.98
CA ILE A 628 30.02 -31.64 46.36
C ILE A 628 29.06 -32.02 45.24
N LEU A 629 28.05 -31.17 45.04
CA LEU A 629 27.11 -31.23 43.93
C LEU A 629 26.92 -29.79 43.42
N GLU A 630 27.29 -29.55 42.16
CA GLU A 630 27.13 -28.26 41.47
C GLU A 630 26.04 -28.42 40.39
N PRO A 631 24.80 -27.94 40.60
CA PRO A 631 23.73 -28.07 39.61
C PRO A 631 23.97 -27.21 38.37
N ALA A 632 23.70 -27.74 37.17
CA ALA A 632 23.79 -27.01 35.91
C ALA A 632 22.59 -26.09 35.64
N ARG A 633 21.44 -26.35 36.29
CA ARG A 633 20.18 -25.59 36.15
C ARG A 633 19.56 -25.22 37.49
N GLU A 634 18.33 -24.72 37.47
CA GLU A 634 17.55 -24.41 38.66
C GLU A 634 17.26 -25.63 39.53
N THR A 635 17.27 -26.87 39.01
CA THR A 635 17.13 -28.11 39.79
C THR A 635 18.01 -29.21 39.22
N SER A 636 18.49 -30.11 40.08
CA SER A 636 19.43 -31.19 39.75
C SER A 636 18.77 -32.57 39.56
N GLY A 637 19.25 -33.42 38.66
CA GLY A 637 18.91 -34.85 38.64
C GLY A 637 19.78 -35.66 39.62
N ASP A 638 20.99 -35.17 39.87
CA ASP A 638 21.99 -35.81 40.69
C ASP A 638 21.69 -35.79 42.20
N TYR A 639 22.23 -36.77 42.91
CA TYR A 639 22.40 -36.71 44.36
C TYR A 639 23.49 -37.63 44.88
N TYR A 640 23.99 -37.30 46.07
CA TYR A 640 24.76 -38.21 46.89
C TYR A 640 24.12 -38.39 48.27
N ASP A 641 24.45 -39.47 48.96
CA ASP A 641 23.97 -39.72 50.32
C ASP A 641 24.95 -40.55 51.15
N PHE A 642 24.90 -40.33 52.46
CA PHE A 642 25.59 -41.15 53.46
C PHE A 642 24.55 -41.67 54.46
N ILE A 643 24.33 -42.98 54.48
CA ILE A 643 23.25 -43.64 55.21
C ILE A 643 23.86 -44.41 56.38
N PRO A 644 23.63 -44.02 57.65
CA PRO A 644 24.09 -44.79 58.80
C PRO A 644 23.39 -46.16 58.84
N LEU A 645 24.17 -47.23 58.97
CA LEU A 645 23.68 -48.61 59.03
C LEU A 645 24.05 -49.25 60.38
N PRO A 646 23.35 -50.34 60.79
CA PRO A 646 23.72 -51.13 61.97
C PRO A 646 25.20 -51.51 62.01
N ASN A 647 25.72 -51.71 63.23
CA ASN A 647 27.13 -52.08 63.50
C ASN A 647 28.18 -51.03 63.08
N GLY A 648 27.76 -49.79 62.82
CA GLY A 648 28.66 -48.70 62.44
C GLY A 648 29.08 -48.73 60.97
N HIS A 649 28.42 -49.55 60.13
CA HIS A 649 28.57 -49.49 58.68
C HIS A 649 27.92 -48.23 58.11
N VAL A 650 28.36 -47.81 56.93
CA VAL A 650 27.79 -46.64 56.23
C VAL A 650 27.48 -47.00 54.78
N GLY A 651 26.23 -46.76 54.38
CA GLY A 651 25.82 -46.76 52.99
C GLY A 651 26.27 -45.47 52.30
N ILE A 652 26.92 -45.58 51.14
CA ILE A 652 27.42 -44.47 50.35
C ILE A 652 26.75 -44.52 48.99
N VAL A 653 26.19 -43.40 48.56
CA VAL A 653 25.39 -43.29 47.34
C VAL A 653 25.92 -42.16 46.48
N VAL A 654 26.06 -42.43 45.18
CA VAL A 654 26.08 -41.39 44.13
C VAL A 654 25.13 -41.84 43.03
N ALA A 655 24.30 -40.93 42.56
CA ALA A 655 23.23 -41.23 41.63
C ALA A 655 22.93 -40.05 40.71
N ASP A 656 22.44 -40.37 39.51
CA ASP A 656 22.07 -39.42 38.46
C ASP A 656 20.76 -39.89 37.79
N VAL A 657 19.80 -38.98 37.68
CA VAL A 657 18.49 -39.23 37.05
C VAL A 657 18.52 -38.71 35.62
N ALA A 658 18.12 -39.56 34.68
CA ALA A 658 18.00 -39.17 33.29
C ALA A 658 17.00 -38.02 33.10
N ASP A 659 17.37 -37.02 32.29
CA ASP A 659 16.66 -35.75 32.03
C ASP A 659 16.89 -34.65 33.09
N LYS A 660 16.42 -33.43 32.82
CA LYS A 660 16.67 -32.24 33.66
C LYS A 660 15.38 -31.51 33.98
N GLY A 661 15.42 -30.68 35.02
CA GLY A 661 14.28 -29.86 35.44
C GLY A 661 13.37 -30.57 36.44
N ALA A 662 12.14 -30.07 36.59
CA ALA A 662 11.27 -30.42 37.71
C ALA A 662 10.93 -31.93 37.81
N ALA A 663 10.77 -32.62 36.68
CA ALA A 663 10.47 -34.05 36.68
C ALA A 663 11.64 -34.90 37.21
N ALA A 664 12.87 -34.60 36.78
CA ALA A 664 14.08 -35.27 37.25
C ALA A 664 14.29 -35.03 38.75
N ALA A 665 14.08 -33.80 39.23
CA ALA A 665 14.20 -33.45 40.65
C ALA A 665 13.23 -34.22 41.57
N LEU A 666 11.98 -34.42 41.13
CA LEU A 666 10.99 -35.20 41.87
C LEU A 666 11.34 -36.70 41.88
N TYR A 667 11.83 -37.21 40.75
CA TYR A 667 12.27 -38.59 40.61
C TYR A 667 13.51 -38.87 41.48
N MET A 668 14.46 -37.93 41.52
CA MET A 668 15.62 -37.95 42.41
C MET A 668 15.16 -38.12 43.86
N THR A 669 14.28 -37.24 44.34
CA THR A 669 13.77 -37.25 45.73
C THR A 669 13.12 -38.59 46.10
N SER A 670 12.35 -39.15 45.16
CA SER A 670 11.64 -40.42 45.34
C SER A 670 12.62 -41.60 45.41
N SER A 671 13.58 -41.65 44.48
CA SER A 671 14.60 -42.71 44.43
C SER A 671 15.46 -42.71 45.69
N ARG A 672 15.91 -41.55 46.16
CA ARG A 672 16.70 -41.40 47.39
C ARG A 672 15.93 -41.87 48.62
N THR A 673 14.68 -41.47 48.75
CA THR A 673 13.84 -41.85 49.91
C THR A 673 13.64 -43.35 50.00
N LEU A 674 13.36 -44.00 48.86
CA LEU A 674 13.25 -45.46 48.77
C LEU A 674 14.58 -46.14 49.11
N LEU A 675 15.68 -45.63 48.57
CA LEU A 675 17.03 -46.15 48.81
C LEU A 675 17.38 -46.13 50.30
N ARG A 676 17.16 -45.00 50.98
CA ARG A 676 17.37 -44.88 52.43
C ARG A 676 16.53 -45.88 53.23
N SER A 677 15.26 -46.05 52.87
CA SER A 677 14.36 -46.99 53.55
C SER A 677 14.87 -48.42 53.46
N TYR A 678 15.18 -48.88 52.24
CA TYR A 678 15.64 -50.26 52.03
C TYR A 678 17.08 -50.50 52.50
N ALA A 679 17.93 -49.47 52.48
CA ALA A 679 19.28 -49.55 53.04
C ALA A 679 19.26 -49.96 54.53
N VAL A 680 18.34 -49.40 55.31
CA VAL A 680 18.17 -49.75 56.74
C VAL A 680 17.57 -51.15 56.91
N GLU A 681 16.65 -51.56 56.03
CA GLU A 681 16.02 -52.88 56.04
C GLU A 681 17.00 -54.01 55.68
N TYR A 682 17.89 -53.75 54.71
CA TYR A 682 18.87 -54.69 54.18
C TYR A 682 20.32 -54.19 54.34
N PRO A 683 20.82 -54.01 55.59
CA PRO A 683 22.03 -53.25 55.89
C PRO A 683 23.35 -53.91 55.49
N SER A 684 23.31 -55.10 54.87
CA SER A 684 24.51 -55.81 54.41
C SER A 684 24.32 -56.41 53.02
N ARG A 685 23.25 -56.04 52.30
CA ARG A 685 22.82 -56.66 51.04
C ARG A 685 22.44 -55.60 50.00
N PRO A 686 23.42 -54.93 49.38
CA PRO A 686 23.14 -53.83 48.45
C PRO A 686 22.34 -54.28 47.21
N GLU A 687 22.44 -55.55 46.81
CA GLU A 687 21.67 -56.12 45.71
C GLU A 687 20.17 -56.13 46.00
N LEU A 688 19.77 -56.46 47.24
CA LEU A 688 18.37 -56.46 47.63
C LEU A 688 17.82 -55.04 47.74
N VAL A 689 18.63 -54.11 48.24
CA VAL A 689 18.28 -52.68 48.31
C VAL A 689 17.91 -52.19 46.91
N LEU A 690 18.79 -52.37 45.92
CA LEU A 690 18.54 -51.90 44.55
C LEU A 690 17.36 -52.63 43.89
N SER A 691 17.19 -53.94 44.12
CA SER A 691 16.03 -54.67 43.61
C SER A 691 14.70 -54.14 44.13
N HIS A 692 14.60 -53.85 45.42
CA HIS A 692 13.37 -53.31 46.02
C HIS A 692 13.12 -51.85 45.61
N VAL A 693 14.17 -51.02 45.51
CA VAL A 693 14.05 -49.66 44.97
C VAL A 693 13.56 -49.68 43.53
N ASN A 694 14.17 -50.49 42.65
CA ASN A 694 13.77 -50.62 41.25
C ASN A 694 12.30 -51.05 41.11
N GLN A 695 11.88 -52.06 41.88
CA GLN A 695 10.50 -52.53 41.86
C GLN A 695 9.51 -51.43 42.26
N ARG A 696 9.84 -50.66 43.31
CA ARG A 696 8.99 -49.56 43.78
C ARG A 696 8.92 -48.43 42.78
N ILE A 697 10.06 -48.00 42.24
CA ILE A 697 10.13 -46.99 41.20
C ILE A 697 9.25 -47.37 40.01
N LEU A 698 9.35 -48.60 39.49
CA LEU A 698 8.57 -49.09 38.35
C LEU A 698 7.07 -49.20 38.63
N THR A 699 6.68 -49.48 39.88
CA THR A 699 5.26 -49.62 40.25
C THR A 699 4.61 -48.26 40.53
N GLU A 700 5.38 -47.31 41.06
CA GLU A 700 4.86 -46.05 41.62
C GLU A 700 5.13 -44.84 40.72
N THR A 701 6.09 -44.93 39.77
CA THR A 701 6.55 -43.79 38.95
C THR A 701 6.38 -44.08 37.46
N HIS A 702 5.53 -43.30 36.78
CA HIS A 702 5.15 -43.52 35.36
C HIS A 702 5.69 -42.41 34.43
N ALA A 703 6.99 -42.10 34.53
CA ALA A 703 7.57 -40.92 33.85
C ALA A 703 8.52 -41.26 32.69
N GLY A 704 8.80 -42.53 32.40
CA GLY A 704 9.80 -42.92 31.39
C GLY A 704 11.25 -42.55 31.75
N LEU A 705 11.48 -42.03 32.96
CA LEU A 705 12.79 -41.68 33.52
C LEU A 705 13.43 -42.91 34.18
N PHE A 706 14.76 -42.91 34.24
CA PHE A 706 15.56 -43.91 34.94
C PHE A 706 16.64 -43.22 35.77
N VAL A 707 17.22 -43.93 36.75
CA VAL A 707 18.30 -43.41 37.61
C VAL A 707 19.48 -44.36 37.62
N THR A 708 20.67 -43.85 37.33
CA THR A 708 21.92 -44.57 37.53
C THR A 708 22.35 -44.43 38.98
N ILE A 709 22.76 -45.51 39.65
CA ILE A 709 23.13 -45.47 41.08
C ILE A 709 24.37 -46.31 41.34
N PHE A 710 25.36 -45.73 42.01
CA PHE A 710 26.35 -46.48 42.78
C PHE A 710 25.91 -46.54 44.25
N TYR A 711 25.76 -47.75 44.80
CA TYR A 711 25.47 -47.95 46.22
C TYR A 711 26.48 -48.91 46.85
N GLY A 712 27.24 -48.41 47.82
CA GLY A 712 28.25 -49.16 48.57
C GLY A 712 27.98 -49.17 50.07
N ILE A 713 28.26 -50.29 50.73
CA ILE A 713 28.19 -50.47 52.19
C ILE A 713 29.63 -50.61 52.69
N LEU A 714 30.11 -49.57 53.37
CA LEU A 714 31.44 -49.50 53.93
C LEU A 714 31.43 -49.97 55.38
N ASP A 715 32.29 -50.94 55.68
CA ASP A 715 32.73 -51.22 57.04
C ASP A 715 33.96 -50.36 57.36
N PRO A 716 33.82 -49.28 58.16
CA PRO A 716 34.92 -48.36 58.41
C PRO A 716 36.07 -48.99 59.21
N ILE A 717 35.80 -50.07 59.96
CA ILE A 717 36.81 -50.75 60.79
C ILE A 717 37.73 -51.58 59.91
N SER A 718 37.17 -52.46 59.07
CA SER A 718 37.97 -53.32 58.19
C SER A 718 38.44 -52.58 56.93
N GLY A 719 37.68 -51.58 56.48
CA GLY A 719 37.81 -50.94 55.16
C GLY A 719 37.26 -51.77 54.01
N LYS A 720 36.47 -52.80 54.32
CA LYS A 720 35.75 -53.58 53.32
C LYS A 720 34.57 -52.76 52.79
N LEU A 721 34.50 -52.59 51.46
CA LEU A 721 33.36 -52.00 50.77
C LEU A 721 32.64 -53.09 49.96
N ILE A 722 31.36 -53.27 50.23
CA ILE A 722 30.48 -54.15 49.46
C ILE A 722 29.57 -53.28 48.61
N TYR A 723 29.52 -53.44 47.29
CA TYR A 723 28.80 -52.51 46.44
C TYR A 723 27.99 -53.17 45.31
N CYS A 724 27.03 -52.41 44.82
CA CYS A 724 26.37 -52.60 43.53
C CYS A 724 26.43 -51.30 42.72
N ASN A 725 26.67 -51.42 41.41
CA ASN A 725 26.67 -50.29 40.49
C ASN A 725 25.60 -50.53 39.42
N ALA A 726 24.47 -49.84 39.57
CA ALA A 726 23.31 -49.84 38.69
C ALA A 726 23.49 -48.82 37.56
N GLY A 727 24.35 -49.15 36.59
CA GLY A 727 24.53 -48.35 35.38
C GLY A 727 25.34 -47.05 35.52
N HIS A 728 25.73 -46.65 36.72
CA HIS A 728 26.43 -45.40 37.05
C HIS A 728 27.90 -45.41 36.61
N ASN A 729 28.49 -44.22 36.46
CA ASN A 729 29.91 -44.04 36.14
C ASN A 729 30.76 -44.85 37.14
N PRO A 730 31.73 -45.68 36.69
CA PRO A 730 32.51 -46.51 37.59
C PRO A 730 33.35 -45.69 38.58
N PRO A 731 33.17 -45.84 39.90
CA PRO A 731 34.06 -45.19 40.86
C PRO A 731 35.49 -45.71 40.76
N TYR A 732 36.46 -44.87 41.13
CA TYR A 732 37.87 -45.21 41.11
C TYR A 732 38.42 -45.44 42.51
N VAL A 733 39.10 -46.57 42.75
CA VAL A 733 39.93 -46.79 43.93
C VAL A 733 41.39 -46.62 43.54
N LEU A 734 42.05 -45.62 44.13
CA LEU A 734 43.47 -45.36 43.94
C LEU A 734 44.26 -46.02 45.07
N SER A 735 45.11 -46.96 44.70
CA SER A 735 45.94 -47.71 45.64
C SER A 735 47.21 -46.94 46.00
N SER A 736 47.33 -46.59 47.28
CA SER A 736 48.55 -45.99 47.84
C SER A 736 49.71 -46.99 47.90
N GLN A 737 49.43 -48.29 47.85
CA GLN A 737 50.42 -49.37 47.94
C GLN A 737 50.98 -49.76 46.56
N GLU A 738 50.27 -49.43 45.48
CA GLU A 738 50.62 -49.76 44.09
C GLU A 738 50.94 -48.49 43.28
N ASP A 739 51.65 -47.54 43.90
CA ASP A 739 52.12 -46.29 43.24
C ASP A 739 50.99 -45.51 42.52
N GLY A 740 49.80 -45.48 43.10
CA GLY A 740 48.64 -44.79 42.54
C GLY A 740 47.92 -45.54 41.41
N ALA A 741 48.05 -46.87 41.34
CA ALA A 741 47.25 -47.69 40.44
C ALA A 741 45.74 -47.43 40.65
N VAL A 742 45.03 -47.19 39.54
CA VAL A 742 43.60 -46.89 39.52
C VAL A 742 42.80 -48.16 39.24
N HIS A 743 41.88 -48.50 40.14
CA HIS A 743 40.99 -49.65 40.02
C HIS A 743 39.54 -49.19 39.89
N ALA A 744 38.93 -49.37 38.73
CA ALA A 744 37.55 -48.98 38.46
C ALA A 744 36.53 -50.00 38.98
N LEU A 745 35.56 -49.55 39.80
CA LEU A 745 34.48 -50.34 40.36
C LEU A 745 33.34 -50.52 39.33
N GLN A 746 33.50 -51.54 38.52
CA GLN A 746 32.64 -51.84 37.36
C GLN A 746 31.15 -52.03 37.72
N LYS A 747 30.29 -51.74 36.72
CA LYS A 747 28.84 -51.94 36.73
C LYS A 747 28.47 -53.39 37.08
N THR A 748 27.43 -53.56 37.89
CA THR A 748 26.94 -54.88 38.35
C THR A 748 25.50 -55.16 37.95
N GLY A 749 24.81 -54.19 37.34
CA GLY A 749 23.50 -54.34 36.73
C GLY A 749 23.09 -53.08 35.96
N MET A 750 21.86 -53.07 35.45
CA MET A 750 21.29 -51.92 34.72
C MET A 750 20.90 -50.77 35.65
N ALA A 751 20.65 -49.58 35.09
CA ALA A 751 20.06 -48.47 35.83
C ALA A 751 18.64 -48.81 36.32
N LEU A 752 18.22 -48.19 37.42
CA LEU A 752 16.91 -48.45 38.01
C LEU A 752 15.82 -47.70 37.22
N GLY A 753 14.60 -48.25 37.18
CA GLY A 753 13.47 -47.67 36.46
C GLY A 753 13.35 -48.10 34.99
N ILE A 754 14.26 -48.95 34.49
CA ILE A 754 14.24 -49.41 33.09
C ILE A 754 13.33 -50.63 32.88
N ALA A 755 13.49 -51.68 33.70
CA ALA A 755 12.78 -52.95 33.49
C ALA A 755 12.48 -53.69 34.80
N GLU A 756 11.33 -54.37 34.83
CA GLU A 756 10.94 -55.26 35.92
C GLU A 756 11.90 -56.46 36.02
N GLY A 757 12.14 -56.94 37.25
CA GLY A 757 12.95 -58.15 37.49
C GLY A 757 14.47 -57.97 37.29
N GLY A 758 14.98 -56.73 37.28
CA GLY A 758 16.42 -56.46 37.28
C GLY A 758 17.16 -57.15 38.44
N THR A 759 18.36 -57.64 38.17
CA THR A 759 19.26 -58.24 39.17
C THR A 759 20.60 -57.50 39.15
N TRP A 760 21.20 -57.33 40.32
CA TRP A 760 22.50 -56.68 40.49
C TRP A 760 23.43 -57.63 41.23
N ASP A 761 24.61 -57.88 40.67
CA ASP A 761 25.62 -58.66 41.37
C ASP A 761 26.23 -57.83 42.51
N GLN A 762 26.51 -58.50 43.63
CA GLN A 762 27.28 -57.92 44.72
C GLN A 762 28.77 -58.11 44.45
N ARG A 763 29.56 -57.04 44.58
CA ARG A 763 31.03 -57.09 44.53
C ARG A 763 31.62 -56.52 45.80
N GLU A 764 32.87 -56.91 46.06
CA GLU A 764 33.60 -56.49 47.25
C GLU A 764 34.99 -55.97 46.87
N VAL A 765 35.42 -54.91 47.54
CA VAL A 765 36.78 -54.35 47.42
C VAL A 765 37.29 -53.97 48.80
N MET A 766 38.60 -54.06 49.00
CA MET A 766 39.26 -53.61 50.23
C MET A 766 39.90 -52.25 49.99
N ILE A 767 39.56 -51.25 50.80
CA ILE A 767 40.20 -49.94 50.77
C ILE A 767 41.26 -49.94 51.86
N ALA A 768 42.53 -50.01 51.48
CA ALA A 768 43.64 -50.06 52.43
C ALA A 768 43.93 -48.67 53.03
N PRO A 769 44.61 -48.59 54.19
CA PRO A 769 45.07 -47.30 54.71
C PRO A 769 45.93 -46.56 53.68
N GLY A 770 45.57 -45.30 53.39
CA GLY A 770 46.19 -44.46 52.37
C GLY A 770 45.41 -44.40 51.05
N ASP A 771 44.53 -45.37 50.78
CA ASP A 771 43.77 -45.44 49.52
C ASP A 771 42.65 -44.39 49.46
N VAL A 772 42.31 -44.01 48.23
CA VAL A 772 41.26 -43.02 47.94
C VAL A 772 40.22 -43.63 47.02
N LEU A 773 38.94 -43.55 47.41
CA LEU A 773 37.79 -43.86 46.57
C LEU A 773 37.19 -42.55 46.04
N ILE A 774 37.05 -42.43 44.72
CA ILE A 774 36.44 -41.29 44.03
C ILE A 774 35.20 -41.77 43.28
N MET A 775 34.06 -41.17 43.58
CA MET A 775 32.78 -41.40 42.90
C MET A 775 32.34 -40.07 42.28
N TYR A 776 31.84 -40.12 41.05
CA TYR A 776 31.48 -38.92 40.31
C TYR A 776 30.36 -39.21 39.31
N THR A 777 29.63 -38.17 38.89
CA THR A 777 28.67 -38.23 37.78
C THR A 777 29.32 -37.81 36.47
N ASP A 778 28.67 -38.13 35.35
CA ASP A 778 29.20 -37.80 34.03
C ASP A 778 29.36 -36.28 33.81
N GLY A 779 28.64 -35.41 34.53
CA GLY A 779 28.89 -33.97 34.51
C GLY A 779 30.32 -33.55 34.87
N LEU A 780 31.12 -34.41 35.52
CA LEU A 780 32.57 -34.20 35.66
C LEU A 780 33.33 -34.55 34.37
N THR A 781 33.10 -35.72 33.80
CA THR A 781 33.85 -36.24 32.64
C THR A 781 33.38 -35.68 31.30
N GLU A 782 32.12 -35.27 31.21
CA GLU A 782 31.45 -34.69 30.05
C GLU A 782 31.31 -33.17 30.16
N ALA A 783 31.99 -32.55 31.12
CA ALA A 783 32.17 -31.10 31.15
C ALA A 783 32.83 -30.63 29.85
N GLN A 784 32.19 -29.68 29.15
CA GLN A 784 32.61 -29.20 27.83
C GLN A 784 33.25 -27.82 27.90
N ASN A 785 34.31 -27.61 27.12
CA ASN A 785 34.87 -26.30 26.89
C ASN A 785 34.24 -25.59 25.67
N GLU A 786 34.64 -24.36 25.36
CA GLU A 786 34.13 -23.59 24.20
C GLU A 786 34.31 -24.29 22.83
N GLN A 787 35.19 -25.29 22.75
CA GLN A 787 35.39 -26.10 21.53
C GLN A 787 34.61 -27.43 21.55
N GLU A 788 33.68 -27.59 22.50
CA GLU A 788 32.85 -28.80 22.67
C GLU A 788 33.67 -30.07 23.00
N LEU A 789 34.90 -29.92 23.52
CA LEU A 789 35.72 -31.05 23.96
C LEU A 789 35.40 -31.42 25.41
N PHE A 790 35.28 -32.72 25.68
CA PHE A 790 35.02 -33.26 27.01
C PHE A 790 36.26 -33.31 27.90
N PHE A 791 36.06 -33.11 29.21
CA PHE A 791 37.11 -33.24 30.22
C PHE A 791 37.74 -34.65 30.26
N SER A 792 36.92 -35.69 30.05
CA SER A 792 37.29 -37.11 29.96
C SER A 792 37.76 -37.80 31.25
N GLU A 793 37.56 -39.12 31.31
CA GLU A 793 38.02 -40.00 32.38
C GLU A 793 39.55 -39.93 32.59
N GLU A 794 40.34 -39.81 31.51
CA GLU A 794 41.80 -39.77 31.58
C GLU A 794 42.30 -38.59 32.43
N ARG A 795 41.62 -37.43 32.37
CA ARG A 795 41.98 -36.28 33.20
C ARG A 795 41.61 -36.49 34.66
N VAL A 796 40.44 -37.08 34.93
CA VAL A 796 40.03 -37.44 36.30
C VAL A 796 41.07 -38.36 36.94
N GLU A 797 41.49 -39.41 36.23
CA GLU A 797 42.50 -40.35 36.72
C GLU A 797 43.85 -39.66 37.00
N LYS A 798 44.35 -38.85 36.05
CA LYS A 798 45.63 -38.13 36.21
C LYS A 798 45.61 -37.14 37.36
N THR A 799 44.53 -36.37 37.49
CA THR A 799 44.37 -35.39 38.57
C THR A 799 44.27 -36.09 39.92
N ALA A 800 43.54 -37.20 40.01
CA ALA A 800 43.48 -38.01 41.22
C ALA A 800 44.84 -38.57 41.62
N GLN A 801 45.59 -39.15 40.66
CA GLN A 801 46.93 -39.70 40.90
C GLN A 801 47.92 -38.65 41.38
N ALA A 802 47.93 -37.46 40.78
CA ALA A 802 48.80 -36.35 41.16
C ALA A 802 48.55 -35.86 42.60
N ASN A 803 47.36 -36.12 43.15
CA ASN A 803 46.92 -35.61 44.45
C ASN A 803 46.72 -36.70 45.51
N LEU A 804 47.05 -37.97 45.26
CA LEU A 804 46.82 -39.12 46.16
C LEU A 804 47.30 -38.90 47.62
N GLY A 805 48.41 -38.19 47.80
CA GLY A 805 48.97 -37.88 49.12
C GLY A 805 48.18 -36.85 49.94
N ARG A 806 47.29 -36.08 49.32
CA ARG A 806 46.54 -34.98 49.94
C ARG A 806 45.27 -35.46 50.67
N SER A 807 44.67 -34.60 51.48
CA SER A 807 43.38 -34.90 52.15
C SER A 807 42.23 -35.07 51.15
N ALA A 808 41.13 -35.71 51.56
CA ALA A 808 39.96 -35.90 50.69
C ALA A 808 39.41 -34.58 50.15
N GLN A 809 39.41 -33.53 50.97
CA GLN A 809 38.99 -32.18 50.58
C GLN A 809 39.95 -31.55 49.58
N GLU A 810 41.26 -31.62 49.81
CA GLU A 810 42.26 -31.08 48.86
C GLU A 810 42.25 -31.80 47.51
N ILE A 811 41.90 -33.10 47.47
CA ILE A 811 41.72 -33.84 46.22
C ILE A 811 40.47 -33.35 45.49
N GLN A 812 39.37 -33.08 46.21
CA GLN A 812 38.15 -32.53 45.65
C GLN A 812 38.40 -31.15 45.04
N GLU A 813 39.02 -30.25 45.80
CA GLU A 813 39.34 -28.88 45.37
C GLU A 813 40.24 -28.91 44.13
N ALA A 814 41.27 -29.77 44.10
CA ALA A 814 42.13 -29.92 42.92
C ALA A 814 41.38 -30.45 41.68
N MET A 815 40.39 -31.33 41.88
CA MET A 815 39.56 -31.83 40.78
C MET A 815 38.65 -30.73 40.21
N LEU A 816 38.02 -29.94 41.09
CA LEU A 816 37.17 -28.81 40.73
C LEU A 816 37.96 -27.71 40.01
N GLU A 817 39.14 -27.35 40.53
CA GLU A 817 40.02 -26.36 39.90
C GLU A 817 40.43 -26.78 38.48
N GLU A 818 40.75 -28.05 38.27
CA GLU A 818 41.15 -28.57 36.96
C GLU A 818 39.97 -28.59 35.98
N VAL A 819 38.76 -29.01 36.40
CA VAL A 819 37.58 -29.02 35.51
C VAL A 819 37.07 -27.61 35.21
N HIS A 820 36.98 -26.71 36.20
CA HIS A 820 36.58 -25.32 35.97
C HIS A 820 37.61 -24.58 35.09
N GLY A 821 38.90 -24.82 35.30
CA GLY A 821 39.97 -24.30 34.46
C GLY A 821 39.92 -24.81 33.01
N PHE A 822 39.44 -26.04 32.79
CA PHE A 822 39.24 -26.61 31.46
C PHE A 822 38.00 -26.05 30.74
N VAL A 823 36.90 -25.88 31.46
CA VAL A 823 35.60 -25.38 30.91
C VAL A 823 35.68 -23.90 30.53
N GLY A 824 36.33 -23.06 31.35
CA GLY A 824 36.42 -21.62 31.12
C GLY A 824 35.07 -20.92 31.30
N ASP A 825 34.69 -20.06 30.34
CA ASP A 825 33.42 -19.31 30.37
C ASP A 825 32.25 -20.06 29.70
N ALA A 826 32.46 -21.31 29.28
CA ALA A 826 31.42 -22.14 28.68
C ALA A 826 30.33 -22.52 29.71
N PRO A 827 29.04 -22.55 29.31
CA PRO A 827 27.97 -22.92 30.22
C PRO A 827 28.07 -24.40 30.63
N GLN A 828 27.79 -24.70 31.90
CA GLN A 828 27.78 -26.05 32.42
C GLN A 828 26.73 -26.92 31.70
N SER A 829 27.18 -28.06 31.17
CA SER A 829 26.35 -28.96 30.35
C SER A 829 25.47 -29.88 31.20
N ASP A 830 25.99 -30.41 32.32
CA ASP A 830 25.30 -31.33 33.25
C ASP A 830 25.68 -31.09 34.72
N ASP A 831 24.89 -31.63 35.64
CA ASP A 831 25.15 -31.56 37.08
C ASP A 831 26.48 -32.25 37.42
N LEU A 832 27.32 -31.57 38.20
CA LEU A 832 28.62 -32.11 38.61
C LEU A 832 28.52 -32.59 40.05
N THR A 833 28.58 -33.91 40.24
CA THR A 833 28.65 -34.54 41.56
C THR A 833 29.98 -35.23 41.76
N LEU A 834 30.63 -34.99 42.90
CA LEU A 834 31.91 -35.58 43.24
C LEU A 834 31.98 -35.93 44.74
N VAL A 835 32.21 -37.20 45.04
CA VAL A 835 32.35 -37.74 46.39
C VAL A 835 33.67 -38.48 46.54
N ILE A 836 34.47 -38.10 47.54
CA ILE A 836 35.82 -38.62 47.80
C ILE A 836 35.89 -39.17 49.22
N LEU A 837 36.36 -40.42 49.34
CA LEU A 837 36.67 -41.06 50.61
C LEU A 837 38.15 -41.42 50.64
N LYS A 838 38.86 -41.01 51.69
CA LYS A 838 40.24 -41.40 51.94
C LYS A 838 40.33 -42.14 53.27
N ARG A 839 41.01 -43.28 53.30
CA ARG A 839 41.32 -43.98 54.55
C ARG A 839 42.65 -43.49 55.10
N ASP A 840 42.68 -43.04 56.35
CA ASP A 840 43.90 -42.51 56.97
C ASP A 840 44.93 -43.61 57.23
N VAL A 841 46.20 -43.28 57.03
CA VAL A 841 47.32 -44.08 57.53
C VAL A 841 47.50 -43.74 59.00
N LEU A 842 46.99 -44.58 59.90
CA LEU A 842 47.26 -44.43 61.32
C LEU A 842 48.76 -44.65 61.56
N LEU A 843 49.48 -43.57 61.90
CA LEU A 843 50.84 -43.69 62.45
C LEU A 843 50.74 -44.46 63.77
N ALA A 844 51.35 -45.65 63.80
CA ALA A 844 51.34 -46.55 64.95
C ALA A 844 51.94 -45.92 66.22
#